data_AF-A0AAJ0I5D4-F1
#
_entry.id   AF-A0AAJ0I5D4-F1
#
_cell.length_a   1.000
_cell.length_b   1.000
_cell.length_c   1.000
_cell.angle_alpha   90.00
_cell.angle_beta   90.00
_cell.angle_gamma   90.00
#
_symmetry.space_group_name_H-M   'P 1'
#
loop_
_entity.id
_entity.type
_entity.pdbx_description
1 polymer ?
#
loop_
_entity_poly.entity_id
_entity_poly.type
_entity_poly.pdbx_seq_one_letter_code
_entity_poly.pdbx_strand_id
1 'polypeptide(L)'
;MNDISDNSSNSLANGGTVANSGIPKDGTGVLSIDPWLEPFKDTLKSRYSKAQSWIDTINKTEGGLEKFSRGTEIFGFNVDKDNTITYREWAPNAKQASLIGEFNNWDRNAHRMKKNEFGVFEITIPPTANGQPAIPHNSKIKITLELPDGQWVDRLPAWIKYVTQDLSVSPAYEARFWNPPQSERYTFKHKRPSKPESLRIYEAHVGISSPECKVATYKEFTKTMLPRIKNLGYNAIQLMAIMEHAYYASFGYQVNSFFAASSRYGPPEDLKELVDTAHAMGIAVLLDVVHSHASKNVLDGLNEFDGTDHQYFHGGGKGKHDLWDSRLFNYGHHEVMRFLLSNLRFWMDEYAFDGFRFDGVTSMLYLHHGIGTGFSGGYHEYFGPDVDEEAVVYLMLANEMLHQLYPNVITVAEDVSGMPALCLPLSLGGVGFDYRLAMAIPDMWIKILKEKKDEDWDMANITWTLTNRRHGEKTIAYCESHDQALVGDKTLMMHLCDAELYTNMSILTPLTPVIDRGMALHKMIRLLTHSLGGEGYLNFEGNEFGHPEWLDFPREGNQNSFWYARRQLNLTEDGLLRYQYLNNFDRSMNLTEDKYGWLHAPQAYISLKHEGDKVIVFERAGLVFVFNFHPSNSYTDYRIGIEQAGTYRIVLDSDTKEHGGFNRLDPQTRFFTSDLPWNNRKNSTHVGISAFARTARPSFAAASRRAVRPAALNLRAPALSRFASSAGVGDGKIYQVIVKFDTDKLPPILNALETQNNGQKLVLEVSQHLGENVVRCIAMDGTEGLVRGAKASDTGAPITIPVGPATLGRIINVTGDPIDERGPIKTDKFRPIHAEAPEFVEQSTTAEILVTGIKVVDLLAPYARGGKIGLFGGAGVGKTVFIQELINNIAKAHGGYSVFTGVGERTREGNDLYHEMQETSVIQLDGDSKVALVFGQMNEPPGARARVALTGLTIAEYFRDEEGQDVLLFIDNIFRFTQAGSEVSALLGRIPSAVGYQPTLAVDMGQMQERITTTTKGSITSVQAVYVPADDLTDPAPATTFAHLDATTVLSRGISELGIYPAVDPLDSKSRMLDPRIVGQEHYETATRVQQILQEYKSLQDIIAILGMDELSEADKLTVERARKIQRFLSQPFTVAQVFTGIEGKLVDLKDTIASFKAILAGEGDDLPEGAFYMVGDFASARAKGEKILAELEGQA
;
A
#
# COMPACT_ATOMS: atom_id res chain seq x y z
N MET A 1 -24.08 24.23 31.15
CA MET A 1 -23.36 23.73 29.97
C MET A 1 -22.90 22.31 30.35
N ASN A 2 -23.68 21.22 30.40
CA ASN A 2 -24.95 20.77 29.79
C ASN A 2 -24.97 20.87 28.27
N ASP A 3 -24.32 19.90 27.63
CA ASP A 3 -24.83 18.99 26.60
C ASP A 3 -23.65 18.41 25.80
N ILE A 4 -23.78 17.16 25.29
CA ILE A 4 -22.86 16.37 24.41
C ILE A 4 -22.42 14.97 24.95
N SER A 5 -23.12 14.31 25.89
CA SER A 5 -22.93 12.83 25.98
C SER A 5 -24.07 11.97 26.50
N ASP A 6 -25.23 12.53 26.86
CA ASP A 6 -26.27 11.74 27.51
C ASP A 6 -27.50 11.64 26.62
N ASN A 7 -27.56 10.59 25.79
CA ASN A 7 -28.76 9.83 25.40
C ASN A 7 -28.42 8.83 24.27
N SER A 8 -27.77 7.73 24.62
CA SER A 8 -27.51 6.60 23.71
C SER A 8 -28.42 5.43 24.08
N SER A 9 -29.62 5.41 23.50
CA SER A 9 -30.50 4.23 23.49
C SER A 9 -30.29 3.48 22.16
N ASN A 10 -29.39 2.50 22.16
CA ASN A 10 -29.07 1.64 21.02
C ASN A 10 -30.14 0.55 20.80
N SER A 11 -31.29 0.94 20.28
CA SER A 11 -32.25 0.02 19.68
C SER A 11 -33.04 0.72 18.57
N LEU A 12 -32.72 0.46 17.30
CA LEU A 12 -33.77 0.36 16.30
C LEU A 12 -34.32 -1.06 16.44
N ALA A 13 -35.49 -1.13 17.07
CA ALA A 13 -36.18 -2.37 17.36
C ALA A 13 -36.29 -3.26 16.11
N ASN A 14 -36.04 -4.55 16.33
CA ASN A 14 -36.52 -5.66 15.51
C ASN A 14 -37.88 -5.34 14.85
N GLY A 15 -37.95 -5.38 13.52
CA GLY A 15 -39.13 -5.79 12.76
C GLY A 15 -40.49 -5.15 13.10
N GLY A 16 -40.51 -3.97 13.70
CA GLY A 16 -41.73 -3.25 14.04
C GLY A 16 -41.81 -1.99 13.19
N THR A 17 -42.84 -1.90 12.36
CA THR A 17 -43.28 -0.72 11.63
C THR A 17 -43.01 0.58 12.42
N VAL A 18 -41.92 1.29 12.11
CA VAL A 18 -41.83 2.72 12.40
C VAL A 18 -42.94 3.33 11.57
N ALA A 19 -43.93 3.90 12.25
CA ALA A 19 -45.07 4.54 11.61
C ALA A 19 -44.55 5.51 10.53
N ASN A 20 -44.98 5.24 9.30
CA ASN A 20 -44.52 5.79 8.02
C ASN A 20 -44.85 7.30 7.81
N SER A 21 -44.92 8.08 8.88
CA SER A 21 -45.34 9.49 8.85
C SER A 21 -44.20 10.40 9.29
N GLY A 22 -43.23 10.65 8.40
CA GLY A 22 -42.19 11.66 8.64
C GLY A 22 -40.92 11.57 7.78
N ILE A 23 -40.60 10.38 7.25
CA ILE A 23 -39.38 10.20 6.43
C ILE A 23 -39.63 10.68 5.00
N PRO A 24 -38.84 11.61 4.45
CA PRO A 24 -38.93 12.03 3.07
C PRO A 24 -38.73 10.85 2.10
N LYS A 25 -39.63 10.70 1.11
CA LYS A 25 -39.56 9.65 0.08
C LYS A 25 -38.69 10.01 -1.13
N ASP A 26 -37.88 11.06 -1.00
CA ASP A 26 -37.04 11.62 -2.07
C ASP A 26 -35.56 11.20 -1.92
N GLY A 27 -35.25 10.21 -1.09
CA GLY A 27 -33.89 9.76 -0.83
C GLY A 27 -33.13 10.56 0.22
N THR A 28 -33.81 11.45 0.96
CA THR A 28 -33.17 12.28 2.00
C THR A 28 -33.47 11.82 3.42
N GLY A 29 -33.99 10.60 3.59
CA GLY A 29 -34.28 10.01 4.90
C GLY A 29 -33.06 9.92 5.82
N VAL A 30 -31.88 9.72 5.25
CA VAL A 30 -30.59 9.64 5.97
C VAL A 30 -30.26 10.90 6.76
N LEU A 31 -30.79 12.06 6.38
CA LEU A 31 -30.60 13.33 7.09
C LEU A 31 -31.15 13.30 8.53
N SER A 32 -32.10 12.40 8.81
CA SER A 32 -32.62 12.18 10.16
C SER A 32 -31.66 11.42 11.07
N ILE A 33 -30.75 10.65 10.49
CA ILE A 33 -29.70 9.89 11.18
C ILE A 33 -28.43 10.72 11.26
N ASP A 34 -28.08 11.37 10.15
CA ASP A 34 -26.89 12.20 10.01
C ASP A 34 -27.20 13.56 9.35
N PRO A 35 -27.48 14.59 10.17
CA PRO A 35 -27.77 15.93 9.68
C PRO A 35 -26.60 16.62 8.95
N TRP A 36 -25.35 16.14 9.10
CA TRP A 36 -24.18 16.73 8.44
C TRP A 36 -24.18 16.50 6.91
N LEU A 37 -25.07 15.64 6.42
CA LEU A 37 -25.29 15.40 5.00
C LEU A 37 -26.20 16.45 4.33
N GLU A 38 -26.81 17.38 5.08
CA GLU A 38 -27.72 18.41 4.50
C GLU A 38 -27.10 19.18 3.32
N PRO A 39 -25.80 19.58 3.33
CA PRO A 39 -25.19 20.25 2.19
C PRO A 39 -25.16 19.43 0.89
N PHE A 40 -25.27 18.10 0.99
CA PHE A 40 -25.20 17.15 -0.12
C PHE A 40 -26.56 16.54 -0.48
N LYS A 41 -27.64 17.13 0.04
CA LYS A 41 -29.02 16.68 -0.14
C LYS A 41 -29.42 16.52 -1.61
N ASP A 42 -29.01 17.44 -2.47
CA ASP A 42 -29.36 17.37 -3.89
C ASP A 42 -28.63 16.21 -4.60
N THR A 43 -27.39 15.92 -4.22
CA THR A 43 -26.66 14.72 -4.67
C THR A 43 -27.36 13.44 -4.22
N LEU A 44 -27.80 13.37 -2.96
CA LEU A 44 -28.56 12.23 -2.44
C LEU A 44 -29.88 12.02 -3.20
N LYS A 45 -30.63 13.11 -3.46
CA LYS A 45 -31.85 13.08 -4.27
C LYS A 45 -31.58 12.61 -5.70
N SER A 46 -30.51 13.09 -6.31
CA SER A 46 -30.09 12.70 -7.67
C SER A 46 -29.85 11.19 -7.75
N ARG A 47 -29.02 10.64 -6.85
CA ARG A 47 -28.70 9.21 -6.81
C ARG A 47 -29.94 8.34 -6.59
N TYR A 48 -30.76 8.71 -5.60
CA TYR A 48 -32.00 8.00 -5.33
C TYR A 48 -32.97 8.05 -6.53
N SER A 49 -33.11 9.21 -7.17
CA SER A 49 -33.97 9.36 -8.36
C SER A 49 -33.46 8.53 -9.54
N LYS A 50 -32.15 8.45 -9.75
CA LYS A 50 -31.53 7.59 -10.78
C LYS A 50 -31.78 6.10 -10.51
N ALA A 51 -31.61 5.66 -9.27
CA ALA A 51 -31.93 4.28 -8.88
C ALA A 51 -33.42 3.96 -9.11
N GLN A 52 -34.33 4.86 -8.74
CA GLN A 52 -35.76 4.66 -9.00
C GLN A 52 -36.10 4.66 -10.49
N SER A 53 -35.48 5.52 -11.29
CA SER A 53 -35.65 5.52 -12.75
C SER A 53 -35.25 4.18 -13.37
N TRP A 54 -34.17 3.55 -12.88
CA TRP A 54 -33.79 2.20 -13.29
C TRP A 54 -34.83 1.16 -12.88
N ILE A 55 -35.30 1.19 -11.64
CA ILE A 55 -36.35 0.28 -11.14
C ILE A 55 -37.61 0.39 -11.99
N ASP A 56 -38.07 1.61 -12.27
CA ASP A 56 -39.24 1.88 -13.10
C ASP A 56 -39.06 1.39 -14.54
N THR A 57 -37.85 1.58 -15.09
CA THR A 57 -37.50 1.10 -16.43
C THR A 57 -37.56 -0.42 -16.49
N ILE A 58 -36.88 -1.11 -15.56
CA ILE A 58 -36.87 -2.58 -15.45
C ILE A 58 -38.28 -3.13 -15.20
N ASN A 59 -39.09 -2.49 -14.35
CA ASN A 59 -40.49 -2.86 -14.14
C ASN A 59 -41.30 -2.80 -15.43
N LYS A 60 -41.10 -1.74 -16.24
CA LYS A 60 -41.83 -1.52 -17.49
C LYS A 60 -41.38 -2.43 -18.63
N THR A 61 -40.08 -2.66 -18.79
CA THR A 61 -39.52 -3.36 -19.96
C THR A 61 -39.27 -4.84 -19.71
N GLU A 62 -38.98 -5.23 -18.46
CA GLU A 62 -38.51 -6.59 -18.11
C GLU A 62 -39.44 -7.30 -17.11
N GLY A 63 -40.44 -6.59 -16.59
CA GLY A 63 -41.41 -7.13 -15.63
C GLY A 63 -40.87 -7.22 -14.19
N GLY A 64 -39.88 -6.40 -13.85
CA GLY A 64 -39.35 -6.18 -12.51
C GLY A 64 -38.01 -6.86 -12.22
N LEU A 65 -37.35 -6.43 -11.13
CA LEU A 65 -36.01 -6.88 -10.73
C LEU A 65 -35.92 -8.41 -10.58
N GLU A 66 -37.01 -9.03 -10.12
CA GLU A 66 -37.13 -10.49 -10.01
C GLU A 66 -36.92 -11.16 -11.38
N LYS A 67 -37.70 -10.80 -12.40
CA LYS A 67 -37.58 -11.40 -13.73
C LYS A 67 -36.29 -11.00 -14.43
N PHE A 68 -35.88 -9.75 -14.26
CA PHE A 68 -34.68 -9.20 -14.89
C PHE A 68 -33.41 -9.92 -14.47
N SER A 69 -33.33 -10.32 -13.20
CA SER A 69 -32.20 -11.08 -12.65
C SER A 69 -32.21 -12.58 -12.99
N ARG A 70 -33.24 -13.10 -13.68
CA ARG A 70 -33.25 -14.46 -14.24
C ARG A 70 -32.54 -14.53 -15.59
N GLY A 71 -31.53 -13.70 -15.81
CA GLY A 71 -30.81 -13.64 -17.10
C GLY A 71 -30.21 -14.98 -17.50
N THR A 72 -29.80 -15.83 -16.55
CA THR A 72 -29.29 -17.18 -16.81
C THR A 72 -30.33 -18.17 -17.35
N GLU A 73 -31.63 -17.90 -17.19
CA GLU A 73 -32.72 -18.68 -17.79
C GLU A 73 -32.95 -18.28 -19.27
N ILE A 74 -32.32 -17.19 -19.73
CA ILE A 74 -32.48 -16.62 -21.07
C ILE A 74 -31.16 -16.72 -21.84
N PHE A 75 -30.08 -16.19 -21.28
CA PHE A 75 -28.73 -16.16 -21.81
C PHE A 75 -27.91 -17.38 -21.42
N GLY A 76 -26.85 -17.65 -22.17
CA GLY A 76 -26.07 -18.88 -22.02
C GLY A 76 -26.86 -20.09 -22.49
N PHE A 77 -26.50 -21.26 -21.99
CA PHE A 77 -27.11 -22.53 -22.38
C PHE A 77 -28.28 -22.89 -21.49
N ASN A 78 -29.44 -23.10 -22.12
CA ASN A 78 -30.67 -23.54 -21.47
C ASN A 78 -31.13 -24.86 -22.11
N VAL A 79 -31.44 -25.84 -21.27
CA VAL A 79 -31.83 -27.19 -21.72
C VAL A 79 -33.27 -27.45 -21.29
N ASP A 80 -34.15 -27.64 -22.25
CA ASP A 80 -35.56 -27.92 -22.04
C ASP A 80 -35.81 -29.38 -21.62
N LYS A 81 -37.02 -29.67 -21.14
CA LYS A 81 -37.43 -31.02 -20.69
C LYS A 81 -37.38 -32.07 -21.80
N ASP A 82 -37.47 -31.66 -23.07
CA ASP A 82 -37.36 -32.52 -24.25
C ASP A 82 -35.91 -32.64 -24.76
N ASN A 83 -34.93 -32.13 -24.01
CA ASN A 83 -33.51 -32.05 -24.34
C ASN A 83 -33.17 -31.12 -25.52
N THR A 84 -34.10 -30.25 -25.93
CA THR A 84 -33.79 -29.12 -26.80
C THR A 84 -32.84 -28.16 -26.07
N ILE A 85 -31.80 -27.68 -26.75
CA ILE A 85 -30.82 -26.75 -26.20
C ILE A 85 -30.99 -25.40 -26.88
N THR A 86 -31.28 -24.35 -26.11
CA THR A 86 -31.24 -22.96 -26.58
C THR A 86 -30.00 -22.27 -26.04
N TYR A 87 -29.24 -21.64 -26.92
CA TYR A 87 -28.08 -20.83 -26.58
C TYR A 87 -28.29 -19.39 -27.05
N ARG A 88 -28.10 -18.43 -26.13
CA ARG A 88 -28.14 -16.99 -26.43
C ARG A 88 -26.90 -16.28 -25.92
N GLU A 89 -26.44 -15.31 -26.70
CA GLU A 89 -25.25 -14.52 -26.37
C GLU A 89 -25.37 -13.08 -26.87
N TRP A 90 -24.95 -12.12 -26.06
CA TRP A 90 -24.94 -10.71 -26.44
C TRP A 90 -23.58 -10.38 -27.08
N ALA A 91 -23.59 -9.90 -28.33
CA ALA A 91 -22.38 -9.53 -29.09
C ALA A 91 -22.74 -8.48 -30.17
N PRO A 92 -23.10 -7.25 -29.80
CA PRO A 92 -23.70 -6.29 -30.71
C PRO A 92 -22.78 -5.87 -31.86
N ASN A 93 -21.46 -5.87 -31.70
CA ASN A 93 -20.53 -5.53 -32.77
C ASN A 93 -20.33 -6.65 -33.81
N ALA A 94 -20.57 -7.91 -33.46
CA ALA A 94 -20.34 -9.04 -34.36
C ALA A 94 -21.34 -9.04 -35.54
N LYS A 95 -20.86 -9.33 -36.75
CA LYS A 95 -21.69 -9.47 -37.96
C LYS A 95 -22.44 -10.80 -37.99
N GLN A 96 -21.74 -11.88 -37.67
CA GLN A 96 -22.25 -13.24 -37.63
C GLN A 96 -21.70 -13.97 -36.40
N ALA A 97 -22.45 -14.96 -35.93
CA ALA A 97 -22.00 -15.85 -34.87
C ALA A 97 -22.39 -17.30 -35.18
N SER A 98 -21.55 -18.23 -34.75
CA SER A 98 -21.86 -19.66 -34.75
C SER A 98 -21.44 -20.31 -33.44
N LEU A 99 -22.18 -21.33 -33.02
CA LEU A 99 -21.79 -22.18 -31.91
C LEU A 99 -20.92 -23.33 -32.43
N ILE A 100 -19.75 -23.52 -31.83
CA ILE A 100 -18.79 -24.56 -32.23
C ILE A 100 -18.35 -25.40 -31.03
N GLY A 101 -17.92 -26.63 -31.28
CA GLY A 101 -17.38 -27.50 -30.24
C GLY A 101 -17.17 -28.92 -30.72
N GLU A 102 -16.85 -29.81 -29.78
CA GLU A 102 -16.65 -31.24 -30.07
C GLU A 102 -17.90 -31.87 -30.73
N PHE A 103 -19.10 -31.44 -30.33
CA PHE A 103 -20.37 -31.96 -30.84
C PHE A 103 -20.59 -31.73 -32.34
N ASN A 104 -19.89 -30.75 -32.95
CA ASN A 104 -19.99 -30.44 -34.36
C ASN A 104 -18.63 -30.40 -35.07
N ASN A 105 -17.61 -31.06 -34.48
CA ASN A 105 -16.24 -31.10 -34.99
C ASN A 105 -15.63 -29.70 -35.23
N TRP A 106 -16.01 -28.72 -34.42
CA TRP A 106 -15.57 -27.33 -34.52
C TRP A 106 -15.94 -26.63 -35.84
N ASP A 107 -16.97 -27.12 -36.55
CA ASP A 107 -17.40 -26.54 -37.83
C ASP A 107 -18.22 -25.25 -37.63
N ARG A 108 -17.62 -24.13 -38.04
CA ARG A 108 -18.22 -22.78 -37.97
C ARG A 108 -19.47 -22.60 -38.84
N ASN A 109 -19.71 -23.48 -39.81
CA ASN A 109 -20.87 -23.38 -40.70
C ASN A 109 -22.05 -24.25 -40.25
N ALA A 110 -21.84 -25.21 -39.36
CA ALA A 110 -22.84 -26.19 -38.98
C ALA A 110 -23.98 -25.59 -38.14
N HIS A 111 -23.68 -24.63 -37.25
CA HIS A 111 -24.61 -24.12 -36.24
C HIS A 111 -24.59 -22.59 -36.16
N ARG A 112 -25.01 -21.93 -37.25
CA ARG A 112 -25.12 -20.46 -37.34
C ARG A 112 -26.25 -19.92 -36.47
N MET A 113 -26.00 -18.83 -35.77
CA MET A 113 -26.94 -18.16 -34.87
C MET A 113 -27.67 -17.01 -35.59
N LYS A 114 -28.86 -16.64 -35.09
CA LYS A 114 -29.66 -15.52 -35.59
C LYS A 114 -29.50 -14.31 -34.67
N LYS A 115 -29.12 -13.15 -35.23
CA LYS A 115 -29.01 -11.87 -34.50
C LYS A 115 -30.36 -11.15 -34.45
N ASN A 116 -30.75 -10.65 -33.29
CA ASN A 116 -31.92 -9.77 -33.13
C ASN A 116 -31.53 -8.27 -33.21
N GLU A 117 -32.52 -7.39 -33.06
CA GLU A 117 -32.32 -5.92 -33.13
C GLU A 117 -31.47 -5.32 -32.01
N PHE A 118 -31.33 -6.02 -30.88
CA PHE A 118 -30.52 -5.60 -29.73
C PHE A 118 -29.09 -6.19 -29.76
N GLY A 119 -28.74 -6.90 -30.83
CA GLY A 119 -27.42 -7.51 -30.97
C GLY A 119 -27.23 -8.80 -30.18
N VAL A 120 -28.32 -9.46 -29.78
CA VAL A 120 -28.30 -10.79 -29.17
C VAL A 120 -28.40 -11.85 -30.27
N PHE A 121 -27.49 -12.81 -30.24
CA PHE A 121 -27.49 -13.99 -31.09
C PHE A 121 -28.20 -15.15 -30.41
N GLU A 122 -29.03 -15.88 -31.14
CA GLU A 122 -29.76 -17.06 -30.63
C GLU A 122 -29.62 -18.25 -31.58
N ILE A 123 -29.50 -19.46 -31.01
CA ILE A 123 -29.70 -20.73 -31.72
C ILE A 123 -30.46 -21.72 -30.85
N THR A 124 -31.33 -22.51 -31.48
CA THR A 124 -31.99 -23.66 -30.85
C THR A 124 -31.55 -24.93 -31.56
N ILE A 125 -31.01 -25.88 -30.81
CA ILE A 125 -30.50 -27.15 -31.29
C ILE A 125 -31.43 -28.26 -30.79
N PRO A 126 -32.14 -28.97 -31.69
CA PRO A 126 -33.04 -30.04 -31.30
C PRO A 126 -32.25 -31.23 -30.72
N PRO A 127 -32.89 -32.11 -29.94
CA PRO A 127 -32.26 -33.32 -29.45
C PRO A 127 -31.82 -34.23 -30.62
N THR A 128 -30.87 -35.12 -30.33
CA THR A 128 -30.47 -36.18 -31.25
C THR A 128 -31.65 -37.09 -31.62
N ALA A 129 -31.53 -37.88 -32.70
CA ALA A 129 -32.57 -38.84 -33.11
C ALA A 129 -32.96 -39.85 -32.01
N ASN A 130 -32.08 -40.08 -31.02
CA ASN A 130 -32.30 -40.96 -29.87
C ASN A 130 -32.89 -40.21 -28.65
N GLY A 131 -33.30 -38.95 -28.80
CA GLY A 131 -33.88 -38.12 -27.74
C GLY A 131 -32.89 -37.58 -26.70
N GLN A 132 -31.58 -37.74 -26.93
CA GLN A 132 -30.52 -37.22 -26.04
C GLN A 132 -30.15 -35.77 -26.40
N PRO A 133 -29.63 -34.96 -25.46
CA PRO A 133 -29.12 -33.63 -25.77
C PRO A 133 -28.08 -33.67 -26.89
N ALA A 134 -28.18 -32.73 -27.85
CA ALA A 134 -27.28 -32.69 -29.00
C ALA A 134 -25.83 -32.33 -28.65
N ILE A 135 -25.62 -31.59 -27.55
CA ILE A 135 -24.31 -31.30 -26.99
C ILE A 135 -24.11 -32.24 -25.80
N PRO A 136 -23.14 -33.18 -25.85
CA PRO A 136 -22.87 -34.07 -24.73
C PRO A 136 -22.41 -33.30 -23.49
N HIS A 137 -22.82 -33.75 -22.30
CA HIS A 137 -22.30 -33.22 -21.03
C HIS A 137 -20.76 -33.22 -20.99
N ASN A 138 -20.17 -32.16 -20.46
CA ASN A 138 -18.72 -31.96 -20.27
C ASN A 138 -17.90 -31.93 -21.58
N SER A 139 -18.56 -31.79 -22.74
CA SER A 139 -17.88 -31.57 -24.01
C SER A 139 -17.42 -30.12 -24.15
N LYS A 140 -16.34 -29.91 -24.92
CA LYS A 140 -15.77 -28.58 -25.18
C LYS A 140 -16.63 -27.80 -26.17
N ILE A 141 -16.82 -26.53 -25.88
CA ILE A 141 -17.64 -25.60 -26.67
C ILE A 141 -17.02 -24.20 -26.72
N LYS A 142 -17.26 -23.45 -27.79
CA LYS A 142 -16.95 -22.01 -27.94
C LYS A 142 -18.01 -21.34 -28.80
N ILE A 143 -18.12 -20.02 -28.70
CA ILE A 143 -18.79 -19.20 -29.72
C ILE A 143 -17.73 -18.62 -30.65
N THR A 144 -18.00 -18.64 -31.95
CA THR A 144 -17.16 -17.97 -32.96
C THR A 144 -17.92 -16.78 -33.52
N LEU A 145 -17.23 -15.64 -33.65
CA LEU A 145 -17.79 -14.36 -34.06
C LEU A 145 -17.04 -13.84 -35.29
N GLU A 146 -17.78 -13.40 -36.31
CA GLU A 146 -17.23 -12.63 -37.43
C GLU A 146 -17.29 -11.14 -37.09
N LEU A 147 -16.13 -10.50 -36.97
CA LEU A 147 -16.01 -9.08 -36.67
C LEU A 147 -16.25 -8.21 -37.91
N PRO A 148 -16.50 -6.89 -37.74
CA PRO A 148 -16.75 -5.98 -38.86
C PRO A 148 -15.65 -5.92 -39.92
N ASP A 149 -14.40 -6.18 -39.56
CA ASP A 149 -13.24 -6.24 -40.45
C ASP A 149 -13.10 -7.57 -41.21
N GLY A 150 -13.97 -8.55 -40.93
CA GLY A 150 -13.96 -9.89 -41.52
C GLY A 150 -13.10 -10.92 -40.76
N GLN A 151 -12.47 -10.53 -39.65
CA GLN A 151 -11.76 -11.46 -38.77
C GLN A 151 -12.74 -12.38 -38.05
N TRP A 152 -12.39 -13.65 -37.92
CA TRP A 152 -13.10 -14.59 -37.05
C TRP A 152 -12.38 -14.76 -35.72
N VAL A 153 -13.11 -14.61 -34.62
CA VAL A 153 -12.58 -14.79 -33.27
C VAL A 153 -13.39 -15.83 -32.51
N ASP A 154 -12.71 -16.66 -31.72
CA ASP A 154 -13.35 -17.66 -30.86
C ASP A 154 -13.30 -17.18 -29.41
N ARG A 155 -14.40 -17.33 -28.68
CA ARG A 155 -14.57 -16.88 -27.29
C ARG A 155 -15.22 -17.95 -26.43
N LEU A 156 -14.93 -17.92 -25.13
CA LEU A 156 -15.71 -18.65 -24.14
C LEU A 156 -17.06 -17.93 -23.94
N PRO A 157 -18.21 -18.63 -24.00
CA PRO A 157 -19.51 -18.00 -23.74
C PRO A 157 -19.51 -17.22 -22.42
N ALA A 158 -20.01 -15.98 -22.43
CA ALA A 158 -19.93 -15.09 -21.26
C ALA A 158 -20.69 -15.63 -20.04
N TRP A 159 -21.71 -16.43 -20.31
CA TRP A 159 -22.62 -17.05 -19.34
C TRP A 159 -22.29 -18.54 -19.06
N ILE A 160 -21.08 -18.98 -19.39
CA ILE A 160 -20.67 -20.36 -19.18
C ILE A 160 -20.62 -20.73 -17.68
N LYS A 161 -21.11 -21.93 -17.34
CA LYS A 161 -21.18 -22.41 -15.95
C LYS A 161 -19.96 -23.19 -15.49
N TYR A 162 -19.11 -23.62 -16.42
CA TYR A 162 -17.91 -24.38 -16.12
C TYR A 162 -16.89 -24.26 -17.24
N VAL A 163 -15.63 -24.08 -16.88
CA VAL A 163 -14.48 -24.08 -17.79
C VAL A 163 -13.41 -24.98 -17.19
N THR A 164 -12.43 -25.41 -17.98
CA THR A 164 -11.30 -26.21 -17.49
C THR A 164 -10.03 -25.83 -18.22
N GLN A 165 -8.89 -26.00 -17.57
CA GLN A 165 -7.57 -25.81 -18.18
C GLN A 165 -6.82 -27.14 -18.28
N ASP A 166 -6.19 -27.38 -19.43
CA ASP A 166 -5.24 -28.47 -19.60
C ASP A 166 -3.89 -27.87 -20.01
N LEU A 167 -3.03 -27.67 -19.02
CA LEU A 167 -1.70 -27.05 -19.20
C LEU A 167 -0.78 -27.86 -20.13
N SER A 168 -1.09 -29.13 -20.40
CA SER A 168 -0.33 -29.94 -21.37
C SER A 168 -0.67 -29.59 -22.83
N VAL A 169 -1.81 -28.92 -23.06
CA VAL A 169 -2.34 -28.56 -24.38
C VAL A 169 -2.26 -27.06 -24.62
N SER A 170 -2.76 -26.24 -23.67
CA SER A 170 -2.86 -24.80 -23.82
C SER A 170 -2.89 -24.11 -22.46
N PRO A 171 -2.27 -22.92 -22.32
CA PRO A 171 -2.45 -22.10 -21.13
C PRO A 171 -3.84 -21.46 -21.04
N ALA A 172 -4.63 -21.41 -22.13
CA ALA A 172 -5.98 -20.85 -22.10
C ALA A 172 -7.02 -21.87 -21.61
N TYR A 173 -8.07 -21.37 -20.94
CA TYR A 173 -9.20 -22.20 -20.53
C TYR A 173 -10.11 -22.60 -21.71
N GLU A 174 -10.81 -23.71 -21.53
CA GLU A 174 -11.81 -24.25 -22.46
C GLU A 174 -13.17 -24.33 -21.77
N ALA A 175 -14.23 -23.84 -22.41
CA ALA A 175 -15.58 -23.92 -21.89
C ALA A 175 -16.15 -25.33 -22.00
N ARG A 176 -16.84 -25.76 -20.94
CA ARG A 176 -17.45 -27.08 -20.82
C ARG A 176 -18.96 -26.94 -20.75
N PHE A 177 -19.66 -27.69 -21.61
CA PHE A 177 -21.11 -27.76 -21.53
C PHE A 177 -21.56 -28.52 -20.27
N TRP A 178 -21.85 -27.79 -19.20
CA TRP A 178 -22.19 -28.39 -17.91
C TRP A 178 -23.68 -28.71 -17.78
N ASN A 179 -24.07 -29.89 -18.25
CA ASN A 179 -25.41 -30.46 -18.05
C ASN A 179 -25.33 -31.91 -17.50
N PRO A 180 -24.92 -32.11 -16.24
CA PRO A 180 -24.72 -33.45 -15.68
C PRO A 180 -26.03 -34.27 -15.73
N PRO A 181 -25.97 -35.60 -15.92
CA PRO A 181 -27.14 -36.45 -15.88
C PRO A 181 -27.80 -36.41 -14.50
N GLN A 182 -29.09 -36.78 -14.41
CA GLN A 182 -29.86 -36.71 -13.16
C GLN A 182 -29.22 -37.50 -12.00
N SER A 183 -28.46 -38.56 -12.30
CA SER A 183 -27.72 -39.35 -11.31
C SER A 183 -26.50 -38.66 -10.71
N GLU A 184 -25.96 -37.63 -11.38
CA GLU A 184 -24.76 -36.90 -11.00
C GLU A 184 -25.07 -35.47 -10.53
N ARG A 185 -26.28 -34.96 -10.78
CA ARG A 185 -26.76 -33.67 -10.28
C ARG A 185 -26.91 -33.67 -8.76
N TYR A 186 -26.26 -32.73 -8.09
CA TYR A 186 -26.45 -32.50 -6.68
C TYR A 186 -27.84 -31.93 -6.40
N THR A 187 -28.46 -32.40 -5.33
CA THR A 187 -29.73 -31.86 -4.82
C THR A 187 -29.51 -31.46 -3.37
N PHE A 188 -29.70 -30.17 -3.07
CA PHE A 188 -29.60 -29.64 -1.71
C PHE A 188 -30.56 -30.38 -0.76
N LYS A 189 -30.04 -30.81 0.39
CA LYS A 189 -30.78 -31.60 1.39
C LYS A 189 -31.14 -30.75 2.60
N HIS A 190 -30.40 -29.66 2.83
CA HIS A 190 -30.52 -28.82 4.00
C HIS A 190 -31.07 -27.45 3.60
N LYS A 191 -31.73 -26.80 4.57
CA LYS A 191 -32.18 -25.42 4.39
C LYS A 191 -31.05 -24.47 4.81
N ARG A 192 -31.02 -23.31 4.17
CA ARG A 192 -30.21 -22.16 4.61
C ARG A 192 -30.40 -21.91 6.11
N PRO A 193 -29.32 -21.63 6.86
CA PRO A 193 -29.43 -21.27 8.27
C PRO A 193 -30.20 -19.95 8.44
N SER A 194 -30.72 -19.70 9.65
CA SER A 194 -31.26 -18.39 10.00
C SER A 194 -30.14 -17.34 10.01
N LYS A 195 -30.45 -16.10 9.60
CA LYS A 195 -29.52 -14.96 9.70
C LYS A 195 -29.02 -14.84 11.15
N PRO A 196 -27.70 -14.95 11.40
CA PRO A 196 -27.16 -14.81 12.75
C PRO A 196 -27.41 -13.40 13.29
N GLU A 197 -27.61 -13.27 14.62
CA GLU A 197 -27.74 -11.96 15.27
C GLU A 197 -26.44 -11.14 15.14
N SER A 198 -25.30 -11.80 15.25
CA SER A 198 -23.96 -11.28 15.00
C SER A 198 -23.16 -12.24 14.12
N LEU A 199 -22.29 -11.70 13.26
CA LEU A 199 -21.45 -12.49 12.37
C LEU A 199 -20.09 -12.79 13.01
N ARG A 200 -19.73 -14.08 13.04
CA ARG A 200 -18.38 -14.57 13.32
C ARG A 200 -17.92 -15.32 12.09
N ILE A 201 -17.18 -14.61 11.25
CA ILE A 201 -16.82 -15.01 9.89
C ILE A 201 -15.45 -15.67 9.89
N TYR A 202 -15.38 -16.87 9.32
CA TYR A 202 -14.14 -17.53 8.97
C TYR A 202 -13.87 -17.31 7.48
N GLU A 203 -12.93 -16.44 7.14
CA GLU A 203 -12.51 -16.17 5.76
C GLU A 203 -11.56 -17.27 5.29
N ALA A 204 -11.87 -17.90 4.16
CA ALA A 204 -11.14 -19.07 3.68
C ALA A 204 -11.03 -19.13 2.15
N HIS A 205 -9.94 -19.74 1.69
CA HIS A 205 -9.69 -20.02 0.29
C HIS A 205 -9.48 -21.53 0.08
N VAL A 206 -10.43 -22.18 -0.60
CA VAL A 206 -10.48 -23.65 -0.76
C VAL A 206 -9.14 -24.27 -1.17
N GLY A 207 -8.48 -23.70 -2.18
CA GLY A 207 -7.26 -24.28 -2.76
C GLY A 207 -6.04 -24.32 -1.83
N ILE A 208 -6.00 -23.55 -0.74
CA ILE A 208 -4.86 -23.51 0.20
C ILE A 208 -5.20 -24.19 1.53
N SER A 209 -6.43 -24.64 1.74
CA SER A 209 -6.93 -25.20 3.01
C SER A 209 -6.49 -26.66 3.25
N SER A 210 -5.23 -26.97 2.98
CA SER A 210 -4.58 -28.26 3.21
C SER A 210 -3.12 -28.05 3.61
N PRO A 211 -2.52 -28.95 4.41
CA PRO A 211 -1.08 -28.90 4.69
C PRO A 211 -0.23 -29.42 3.51
N GLU A 212 -0.85 -30.00 2.48
CA GLU A 212 -0.16 -30.48 1.28
C GLU A 212 0.18 -29.33 0.33
N CYS A 213 1.34 -29.41 -0.34
CA CYS A 213 1.79 -28.41 -1.33
C CYS A 213 1.09 -28.61 -2.70
N LYS A 214 -0.24 -28.49 -2.73
CA LYS A 214 -1.08 -28.63 -3.93
C LYS A 214 -2.32 -27.75 -3.82
N VAL A 215 -3.06 -27.59 -4.91
CA VAL A 215 -4.42 -27.04 -4.85
C VAL A 215 -5.36 -28.06 -4.20
N ALA A 216 -5.94 -27.70 -3.05
CA ALA A 216 -6.96 -28.49 -2.38
C ALA A 216 -8.34 -28.35 -3.05
N THR A 217 -9.20 -29.35 -2.81
CA THR A 217 -10.50 -29.51 -3.48
C THR A 217 -11.67 -29.11 -2.60
N TYR A 218 -12.84 -28.86 -3.22
CA TYR A 218 -14.10 -28.62 -2.50
C TYR A 218 -14.44 -29.77 -1.55
N LYS A 219 -14.22 -31.02 -1.97
CA LYS A 219 -14.46 -32.21 -1.12
C LYS A 219 -13.51 -32.30 0.06
N GLU A 220 -12.24 -31.98 -0.13
CA GLU A 220 -11.28 -31.92 0.97
C GLU A 220 -11.72 -30.85 1.98
N PHE A 221 -12.02 -29.63 1.53
CA PHE A 221 -12.53 -28.55 2.38
C PHE A 221 -13.79 -28.96 3.16
N THR A 222 -14.75 -29.56 2.47
CA THR A 222 -16.01 -30.05 3.07
C THR A 222 -15.74 -31.03 4.21
N LYS A 223 -14.78 -31.95 4.01
CA LYS A 223 -14.46 -33.00 4.97
C LYS A 223 -13.61 -32.52 6.14
N THR A 224 -12.67 -31.60 5.92
CA THR A 224 -11.64 -31.23 6.92
C THR A 224 -11.92 -29.87 7.56
N MET A 225 -12.29 -28.87 6.77
CA MET A 225 -12.42 -27.49 7.23
C MET A 225 -13.77 -27.20 7.87
N LEU A 226 -14.89 -27.65 7.30
CA LEU A 226 -16.21 -27.36 7.89
C LEU A 226 -16.34 -27.83 9.35
N PRO A 227 -15.91 -29.06 9.73
CA PRO A 227 -15.93 -29.48 11.13
C PRO A 227 -15.03 -28.62 12.03
N ARG A 228 -13.87 -28.20 11.53
CA ARG A 228 -12.94 -27.33 12.25
C ARG A 228 -13.55 -25.96 12.53
N ILE A 229 -14.09 -25.32 11.49
CA ILE A 229 -14.74 -24.01 11.56
C ILE A 229 -15.91 -24.05 12.54
N LYS A 230 -16.75 -25.10 12.47
CA LYS A 230 -17.84 -25.30 13.43
C LYS A 230 -17.34 -25.43 14.87
N ASN A 231 -16.29 -26.22 15.07
CA ASN A 231 -15.71 -26.47 16.38
C ASN A 231 -15.13 -25.21 17.02
N LEU A 232 -14.55 -24.31 16.21
CA LEU A 232 -14.04 -23.01 16.62
C LEU A 232 -15.13 -21.99 16.98
N GLY A 233 -16.40 -22.26 16.67
CA GLY A 233 -17.53 -21.41 17.06
C GLY A 233 -17.90 -20.31 16.05
N TYR A 234 -17.28 -20.31 14.87
CA TYR A 234 -17.69 -19.46 13.74
C TYR A 234 -19.07 -19.89 13.23
N ASN A 235 -19.88 -18.92 12.81
CA ASN A 235 -21.23 -19.13 12.33
C ASN A 235 -21.42 -18.72 10.86
N ALA A 236 -20.39 -18.15 10.24
CA ALA A 236 -20.35 -17.82 8.82
C ALA A 236 -18.97 -18.13 8.22
N ILE A 237 -18.94 -18.43 6.92
CA ILE A 237 -17.73 -18.57 6.11
C ILE A 237 -17.76 -17.49 5.03
N GLN A 238 -16.66 -16.75 4.87
CA GLN A 238 -16.44 -15.94 3.66
C GLN A 238 -15.59 -16.78 2.71
N LEU A 239 -16.16 -17.19 1.59
CA LEU A 239 -15.52 -18.11 0.66
C LEU A 239 -14.94 -17.34 -0.52
N MET A 240 -13.61 -17.22 -0.52
CA MET A 240 -12.83 -16.48 -1.51
C MET A 240 -12.57 -17.31 -2.78
N ALA A 241 -12.26 -16.61 -3.88
CA ALA A 241 -11.74 -17.19 -5.12
C ALA A 241 -12.63 -18.25 -5.79
N ILE A 242 -13.95 -18.16 -5.64
CA ILE A 242 -14.87 -19.13 -6.24
C ILE A 242 -15.23 -18.79 -7.68
N MET A 243 -15.43 -17.50 -8.00
CA MET A 243 -15.61 -17.07 -9.38
C MET A 243 -14.34 -17.40 -10.17
N GLU A 244 -14.51 -18.03 -11.34
CA GLU A 244 -13.37 -18.57 -12.06
C GLU A 244 -12.40 -17.48 -12.52
N HIS A 245 -11.13 -17.69 -12.23
CA HIS A 245 -10.02 -16.76 -12.45
C HIS A 245 -8.83 -17.54 -13.02
N ALA A 246 -8.25 -17.12 -14.14
CA ALA A 246 -7.19 -17.87 -14.82
C ALA A 246 -5.83 -17.76 -14.11
N TYR A 247 -5.57 -16.64 -13.45
CA TYR A 247 -4.33 -16.40 -12.70
C TYR A 247 -4.53 -16.75 -11.23
N TYR A 248 -4.01 -17.91 -10.79
CA TYR A 248 -4.23 -18.42 -9.44
C TYR A 248 -3.66 -17.49 -8.34
N ALA A 249 -2.51 -16.85 -8.61
CA ALA A 249 -1.89 -15.90 -7.69
C ALA A 249 -2.59 -14.52 -7.64
N SER A 250 -3.66 -14.31 -8.42
CA SER A 250 -4.58 -13.18 -8.19
C SER A 250 -5.45 -13.36 -6.95
N PHE A 251 -5.41 -14.54 -6.35
CA PHE A 251 -6.19 -14.90 -5.18
C PHE A 251 -7.71 -14.79 -5.37
N GLY A 252 -8.17 -14.87 -6.62
CA GLY A 252 -9.58 -14.78 -7.00
C GLY A 252 -10.00 -13.45 -7.59
N TYR A 253 -9.19 -12.40 -7.47
CA TYR A 253 -9.57 -11.04 -7.88
C TYR A 253 -9.59 -10.84 -9.41
N GLN A 254 -8.79 -11.60 -10.17
CA GLN A 254 -8.77 -11.50 -11.63
C GLN A 254 -9.80 -12.43 -12.27
N VAL A 255 -11.08 -12.09 -12.19
CA VAL A 255 -12.19 -12.93 -12.69
C VAL A 255 -12.23 -12.96 -14.22
N ASN A 256 -12.36 -14.18 -14.75
CA ASN A 256 -12.46 -14.49 -16.16
C ASN A 256 -13.89 -14.88 -16.58
N SER A 257 -14.49 -15.83 -15.86
CA SER A 257 -15.82 -16.39 -16.17
C SER A 257 -16.73 -16.28 -14.96
N PHE A 258 -17.59 -15.25 -14.98
CA PHE A 258 -18.39 -14.80 -13.82
C PHE A 258 -19.41 -15.83 -13.32
N PHE A 259 -19.90 -16.71 -14.19
CA PHE A 259 -20.89 -17.74 -13.87
C PHE A 259 -20.28 -19.13 -13.64
N ALA A 260 -18.95 -19.25 -13.73
CA ALA A 260 -18.25 -20.50 -13.53
C ALA A 260 -17.68 -20.60 -12.11
N ALA A 261 -18.02 -21.68 -11.41
CA ALA A 261 -17.31 -22.06 -10.19
C ALA A 261 -15.91 -22.56 -10.55
N SER A 262 -14.89 -22.12 -9.81
CA SER A 262 -13.52 -22.38 -10.18
C SER A 262 -13.23 -23.88 -10.25
N SER A 263 -12.84 -24.32 -11.44
CA SER A 263 -12.60 -25.72 -11.79
C SER A 263 -11.37 -26.31 -11.13
N ARG A 264 -10.48 -25.47 -10.58
CA ARG A 264 -9.30 -25.91 -9.84
C ARG A 264 -9.64 -26.76 -8.63
N TYR A 265 -10.77 -26.50 -7.98
CA TYR A 265 -11.14 -27.17 -6.74
C TYR A 265 -12.12 -28.34 -6.96
N GLY A 266 -12.65 -28.49 -8.18
CA GLY A 266 -13.59 -29.55 -8.55
C GLY A 266 -14.78 -29.04 -9.39
N PRO A 267 -15.68 -29.95 -9.80
CA PRO A 267 -16.88 -29.60 -10.54
C PRO A 267 -17.89 -28.78 -9.69
N PRO A 268 -18.84 -28.07 -10.34
CA PRO A 268 -19.90 -27.29 -9.67
C PRO A 268 -20.68 -28.07 -8.59
N GLU A 269 -20.91 -29.36 -8.81
CA GLU A 269 -21.67 -30.21 -7.89
C GLU A 269 -20.95 -30.39 -6.54
N ASP A 270 -19.62 -30.33 -6.51
CA ASP A 270 -18.84 -30.44 -5.28
C ASP A 270 -18.91 -29.15 -4.45
N LEU A 271 -19.04 -27.97 -5.10
CA LEU A 271 -19.29 -26.71 -4.41
C LEU A 271 -20.70 -26.69 -3.80
N LYS A 272 -21.71 -27.20 -4.51
CA LYS A 272 -23.07 -27.35 -3.95
C LYS A 272 -23.06 -28.26 -2.71
N GLU A 273 -22.31 -29.36 -2.76
CA GLU A 273 -22.12 -30.25 -1.61
C GLU A 273 -21.47 -29.55 -0.42
N LEU A 274 -20.45 -28.72 -0.67
CA LEU A 274 -19.78 -27.92 0.35
C LEU A 274 -20.77 -26.99 1.06
N VAL A 275 -21.52 -26.19 0.29
CA VAL A 275 -22.48 -25.22 0.85
C VAL A 275 -23.60 -25.95 1.62
N ASP A 276 -24.18 -27.02 1.06
CA ASP A 276 -25.23 -27.79 1.73
C ASP A 276 -24.74 -28.44 3.03
N THR A 277 -23.48 -28.89 3.06
CA THR A 277 -22.88 -29.46 4.28
C THR A 277 -22.61 -28.38 5.33
N ALA A 278 -22.19 -27.18 4.93
CA ALA A 278 -22.07 -26.05 5.85
C ALA A 278 -23.43 -25.67 6.45
N HIS A 279 -24.50 -25.65 5.63
CA HIS A 279 -25.87 -25.43 6.09
C HIS A 279 -26.34 -26.50 7.09
N ALA A 280 -26.00 -27.78 6.86
CA ALA A 280 -26.27 -28.86 7.81
C ALA A 280 -25.62 -28.62 9.20
N MET A 281 -24.50 -27.90 9.23
CA MET A 281 -23.79 -27.50 10.44
C MET A 281 -24.29 -26.16 11.02
N GLY A 282 -25.28 -25.52 10.39
CA GLY A 282 -25.80 -24.21 10.77
C GLY A 282 -24.80 -23.08 10.55
N ILE A 283 -23.96 -23.19 9.51
CA ILE A 283 -22.98 -22.18 9.12
C ILE A 283 -23.49 -21.51 7.84
N ALA A 284 -23.59 -20.18 7.86
CA ALA A 284 -23.88 -19.39 6.66
C ALA A 284 -22.66 -19.33 5.74
N VAL A 285 -22.84 -19.33 4.43
CA VAL A 285 -21.74 -19.22 3.46
C VAL A 285 -21.93 -17.98 2.61
N LEU A 286 -21.01 -17.04 2.71
CA LEU A 286 -20.93 -15.83 1.90
C LEU A 286 -19.92 -16.04 0.77
N LEU A 287 -20.22 -15.50 -0.40
CA LEU A 287 -19.34 -15.54 -1.57
C LEU A 287 -18.64 -14.20 -1.76
N ASP A 288 -17.35 -14.22 -2.12
CA ASP A 288 -16.67 -13.05 -2.70
C ASP A 288 -17.18 -12.79 -4.12
N VAL A 289 -17.73 -11.59 -4.32
CA VAL A 289 -18.21 -11.11 -5.61
C VAL A 289 -17.31 -9.97 -6.08
N VAL A 290 -16.55 -10.26 -7.14
CA VAL A 290 -15.68 -9.28 -7.77
C VAL A 290 -16.40 -8.67 -8.96
N HIS A 291 -17.24 -7.68 -8.68
CA HIS A 291 -17.93 -6.88 -9.71
C HIS A 291 -17.30 -5.52 -9.93
N SER A 292 -16.19 -5.21 -9.25
CA SER A 292 -15.44 -3.96 -9.41
C SER A 292 -14.69 -3.88 -10.74
N HIS A 293 -14.21 -5.02 -11.24
CA HIS A 293 -13.44 -5.12 -12.47
C HIS A 293 -13.51 -6.53 -13.06
N ALA A 294 -12.92 -6.73 -14.23
CA ALA A 294 -12.70 -8.03 -14.85
C ALA A 294 -11.27 -8.16 -15.37
N SER A 295 -10.79 -9.40 -15.50
CA SER A 295 -9.50 -9.68 -16.11
C SER A 295 -9.41 -9.12 -17.53
N LYS A 296 -8.23 -8.61 -17.90
CA LYS A 296 -7.94 -8.17 -19.27
C LYS A 296 -7.77 -9.32 -20.27
N ASN A 297 -7.85 -10.57 -19.83
CA ASN A 297 -7.74 -11.73 -20.70
C ASN A 297 -8.81 -11.73 -21.81
N VAL A 298 -8.36 -11.88 -23.06
CA VAL A 298 -9.24 -11.87 -24.25
C VAL A 298 -9.66 -13.27 -24.69
N LEU A 299 -8.77 -14.27 -24.57
CA LEU A 299 -9.05 -15.62 -25.08
C LEU A 299 -9.99 -16.41 -24.17
N ASP A 300 -9.82 -16.23 -22.86
CA ASP A 300 -10.54 -16.96 -21.82
C ASP A 300 -11.18 -16.04 -20.77
N GLY A 301 -11.35 -14.76 -21.09
CA GLY A 301 -12.04 -13.78 -20.26
C GLY A 301 -13.13 -13.03 -21.02
N LEU A 302 -13.72 -12.06 -20.35
CA LEU A 302 -14.80 -11.22 -20.88
C LEU A 302 -14.29 -10.05 -21.74
N ASN A 303 -12.98 -9.77 -21.72
CA ASN A 303 -12.38 -8.66 -22.45
C ASN A 303 -12.47 -8.85 -23.97
N GLU A 304 -12.79 -7.79 -24.70
CA GLU A 304 -12.90 -7.80 -26.17
C GLU A 304 -13.72 -8.97 -26.72
N PHE A 305 -14.81 -9.30 -26.01
CA PHE A 305 -15.66 -10.44 -26.32
C PHE A 305 -16.22 -10.34 -27.75
N ASP A 306 -16.86 -9.23 -28.11
CA ASP A 306 -17.33 -8.95 -29.47
C ASP A 306 -16.31 -8.18 -30.35
N GLY A 307 -15.04 -8.20 -29.94
CA GLY A 307 -13.94 -7.50 -30.60
C GLY A 307 -13.86 -6.00 -30.28
N THR A 308 -14.69 -5.48 -29.37
CA THR A 308 -14.62 -4.09 -28.91
C THR A 308 -14.15 -3.99 -27.48
N ASP A 309 -13.51 -2.86 -27.13
CA ASP A 309 -13.16 -2.58 -25.75
C ASP A 309 -14.36 -2.16 -24.90
N HIS A 310 -15.52 -1.82 -25.47
CA HIS A 310 -16.60 -1.11 -24.76
C HIS A 310 -17.94 -1.86 -24.69
N GLN A 311 -17.95 -3.17 -24.92
CA GLN A 311 -19.17 -3.98 -24.81
C GLN A 311 -19.66 -4.06 -23.34
N TYR A 312 -18.99 -4.86 -22.52
CA TYR A 312 -19.31 -4.99 -21.09
C TYR A 312 -18.69 -3.88 -20.24
N PHE A 313 -17.73 -3.15 -20.83
CA PHE A 313 -16.85 -2.22 -20.14
C PHE A 313 -17.02 -0.81 -20.72
N HIS A 314 -16.50 0.21 -20.02
CA HIS A 314 -16.31 1.50 -20.67
C HIS A 314 -15.22 1.42 -21.75
N GLY A 315 -15.28 2.31 -22.75
CA GLY A 315 -14.22 2.45 -23.74
C GLY A 315 -13.09 3.37 -23.27
N GLY A 316 -11.91 3.22 -23.87
CA GLY A 316 -10.76 4.10 -23.62
C GLY A 316 -10.24 4.05 -22.17
N GLY A 317 -9.80 5.19 -21.64
CA GLY A 317 -9.21 5.29 -20.29
C GLY A 317 -10.17 4.92 -19.16
N LYS A 318 -11.43 5.37 -19.21
CA LYS A 318 -12.46 5.04 -18.19
C LYS A 318 -12.69 3.53 -18.06
N GLY A 319 -12.42 2.77 -19.13
CA GLY A 319 -12.59 1.33 -19.17
C GLY A 319 -11.44 0.50 -18.61
N LYS A 320 -10.41 1.13 -18.05
CA LYS A 320 -9.18 0.49 -17.61
C LYS A 320 -8.83 0.90 -16.19
N HIS A 321 -8.38 -0.06 -15.40
CA HIS A 321 -7.86 0.17 -14.05
C HIS A 321 -6.35 0.01 -14.08
N ASP A 322 -5.60 1.12 -14.09
CA ASP A 322 -4.16 1.10 -14.38
C ASP A 322 -3.35 0.31 -13.33
N LEU A 323 -3.66 0.46 -12.04
CA LEU A 323 -2.95 -0.25 -10.95
C LEU A 323 -3.19 -1.77 -10.95
N TRP A 324 -4.38 -2.21 -11.39
CA TRP A 324 -4.78 -3.62 -11.39
C TRP A 324 -4.66 -4.25 -12.77
N ASP A 325 -4.29 -3.48 -13.79
CA ASP A 325 -4.14 -3.94 -15.17
C ASP A 325 -5.40 -4.68 -15.68
N SER A 326 -6.57 -4.08 -15.43
CA SER A 326 -7.89 -4.72 -15.53
C SER A 326 -8.91 -3.88 -16.30
N ARG A 327 -10.07 -4.47 -16.63
CA ARG A 327 -11.20 -3.79 -17.31
C ARG A 327 -12.28 -3.35 -16.31
N LEU A 328 -12.89 -2.19 -16.55
CA LEU A 328 -13.93 -1.60 -15.69
C LEU A 328 -15.31 -1.61 -16.36
N PHE A 329 -16.31 -2.15 -15.65
CA PHE A 329 -17.67 -2.32 -16.17
C PHE A 329 -18.34 -1.01 -16.53
N ASN A 330 -19.17 -1.04 -17.57
CA ASN A 330 -20.11 0.04 -17.85
C ASN A 330 -21.44 -0.22 -17.12
N TYR A 331 -21.49 0.16 -15.84
CA TYR A 331 -22.66 -0.07 -14.98
C TYR A 331 -23.93 0.62 -15.49
N GLY A 332 -23.79 1.67 -16.30
CA GLY A 332 -24.91 2.39 -16.92
C GLY A 332 -25.56 1.65 -18.10
N HIS A 333 -25.03 0.50 -18.54
CA HIS A 333 -25.57 -0.24 -19.69
C HIS A 333 -26.58 -1.32 -19.29
N HIS A 334 -27.70 -1.42 -19.99
CA HIS A 334 -28.82 -2.32 -19.65
C HIS A 334 -28.41 -3.80 -19.60
N GLU A 335 -27.68 -4.31 -20.59
CA GLU A 335 -27.22 -5.70 -20.59
C GLU A 335 -26.10 -5.99 -19.58
N VAL A 336 -25.31 -4.97 -19.20
CA VAL A 336 -24.31 -5.11 -18.12
C VAL A 336 -25.01 -5.20 -16.77
N MET A 337 -26.02 -4.36 -16.54
CA MET A 337 -26.90 -4.45 -15.38
C MET A 337 -27.57 -5.83 -15.31
N ARG A 338 -28.08 -6.34 -16.43
CA ARG A 338 -28.67 -7.70 -16.51
C ARG A 338 -27.65 -8.76 -16.13
N PHE A 339 -26.45 -8.70 -16.71
CA PHE A 339 -25.37 -9.64 -16.46
C PHE A 339 -24.99 -9.69 -14.98
N LEU A 340 -24.70 -8.54 -14.36
CA LEU A 340 -24.24 -8.46 -12.97
C LEU A 340 -25.35 -8.80 -11.96
N LEU A 341 -26.59 -8.32 -12.16
CA LEU A 341 -27.71 -8.67 -11.27
C LEU A 341 -28.09 -10.15 -11.39
N SER A 342 -28.04 -10.71 -12.61
CA SER A 342 -28.25 -12.13 -12.82
C SER A 342 -27.13 -12.99 -12.25
N ASN A 343 -25.91 -12.47 -12.18
CA ASN A 343 -24.80 -13.15 -11.54
C ASN A 343 -25.04 -13.34 -10.03
N LEU A 344 -25.45 -12.27 -9.35
CA LEU A 344 -25.82 -12.35 -7.93
C LEU A 344 -26.95 -13.35 -7.70
N ARG A 345 -28.00 -13.29 -8.52
CA ARG A 345 -29.12 -14.24 -8.42
C ARG A 345 -28.68 -15.68 -8.70
N PHE A 346 -27.83 -15.90 -9.69
CA PHE A 346 -27.30 -17.20 -10.03
C PHE A 346 -26.58 -17.85 -8.85
N TRP A 347 -25.71 -17.12 -8.16
CA TRP A 347 -25.00 -17.66 -6.99
C TRP A 347 -25.96 -17.95 -5.81
N MET A 348 -27.01 -17.14 -5.63
CA MET A 348 -28.05 -17.40 -4.63
C MET A 348 -28.88 -18.65 -4.96
N ASP A 349 -29.32 -18.81 -6.21
CA ASP A 349 -30.27 -19.86 -6.62
C ASP A 349 -29.58 -21.20 -6.94
N GLU A 350 -28.44 -21.19 -7.64
CA GLU A 350 -27.75 -22.41 -8.10
C GLU A 350 -26.90 -23.05 -7.00
N TYR A 351 -26.26 -22.24 -6.15
CA TYR A 351 -25.31 -22.70 -5.13
C TYR A 351 -25.75 -22.44 -3.70
N ALA A 352 -26.91 -21.81 -3.49
CA ALA A 352 -27.50 -21.55 -2.18
C ALA A 352 -26.64 -20.68 -1.23
N PHE A 353 -25.72 -19.85 -1.73
CA PHE A 353 -24.97 -18.89 -0.91
C PHE A 353 -25.90 -17.96 -0.12
N ASP A 354 -25.55 -17.63 1.12
CA ASP A 354 -26.34 -16.82 2.07
C ASP A 354 -26.14 -15.31 1.94
N GLY A 355 -25.26 -14.90 1.05
CA GLY A 355 -24.94 -13.51 0.82
C GLY A 355 -23.56 -13.34 0.19
N PHE A 356 -23.09 -12.11 0.21
CA PHE A 356 -21.92 -11.70 -0.55
C PHE A 356 -21.02 -10.73 0.21
N ARG A 357 -19.71 -10.83 -0.01
CA ARG A 357 -18.81 -9.68 0.11
C ARG A 357 -18.59 -9.11 -1.29
N PHE A 358 -18.82 -7.82 -1.46
CA PHE A 358 -18.48 -7.10 -2.69
C PHE A 358 -17.08 -6.53 -2.53
N ASP A 359 -16.16 -6.98 -3.38
CA ASP A 359 -14.74 -6.64 -3.31
C ASP A 359 -14.40 -5.43 -4.18
N GLY A 360 -13.49 -4.58 -3.69
CA GLY A 360 -13.08 -3.36 -4.38
C GLY A 360 -14.19 -2.31 -4.49
N VAL A 361 -15.09 -2.21 -3.50
CA VAL A 361 -16.19 -1.21 -3.53
C VAL A 361 -15.63 0.21 -3.59
N THR A 362 -14.52 0.51 -2.91
CA THR A 362 -13.86 1.84 -3.07
C THR A 362 -13.49 2.12 -4.53
N SER A 363 -12.99 1.14 -5.27
CA SER A 363 -12.65 1.30 -6.69
C SER A 363 -13.89 1.60 -7.54
N MET A 364 -15.03 1.01 -7.17
CA MET A 364 -16.33 1.26 -7.81
C MET A 364 -16.89 2.63 -7.47
N LEU A 365 -16.79 3.09 -6.22
CA LEU A 365 -17.42 4.30 -5.75
C LEU A 365 -16.82 5.57 -6.37
N TYR A 366 -15.54 5.55 -6.77
CA TYR A 366 -14.83 6.74 -7.20
C TYR A 366 -14.16 6.56 -8.56
N LEU A 367 -14.17 7.62 -9.37
CA LEU A 367 -13.49 7.68 -10.68
C LEU A 367 -11.96 7.61 -10.54
N HIS A 368 -11.42 8.04 -9.40
CA HIS A 368 -9.99 7.88 -9.05
C HIS A 368 -9.69 6.56 -8.34
N HIS A 369 -10.70 5.73 -8.10
CA HIS A 369 -10.59 4.39 -7.51
C HIS A 369 -9.96 4.32 -6.10
N GLY A 370 -9.86 5.46 -5.40
CA GLY A 370 -9.11 5.59 -4.14
C GLY A 370 -7.58 5.58 -4.30
N ILE A 371 -7.05 5.60 -5.53
CA ILE A 371 -5.61 5.54 -5.80
C ILE A 371 -4.98 6.91 -5.55
N GLY A 372 -3.98 6.96 -4.65
CA GLY A 372 -3.28 8.21 -4.31
C GLY A 372 -4.15 9.25 -3.61
N THR A 373 -5.36 8.88 -3.16
CA THR A 373 -6.32 9.76 -2.49
C THR A 373 -6.43 9.42 -1.01
N GLY A 374 -6.28 10.42 -0.15
CA GLY A 374 -6.57 10.28 1.28
C GLY A 374 -8.03 10.66 1.58
N PHE A 375 -8.67 9.93 2.48
CA PHE A 375 -10.01 10.26 2.99
C PHE A 375 -9.88 10.83 4.40
N SER A 376 -10.09 12.14 4.54
CA SER A 376 -10.00 12.83 5.84
C SER A 376 -11.25 12.64 6.70
N GLY A 377 -12.36 12.22 6.08
CA GLY A 377 -13.69 12.20 6.70
C GLY A 377 -14.52 13.44 6.37
N GLY A 378 -14.00 14.36 5.55
CA GLY A 378 -14.76 15.49 5.01
C GLY A 378 -15.81 15.02 4.00
N TYR A 379 -17.08 15.37 4.19
CA TYR A 379 -18.17 14.76 3.41
C TYR A 379 -18.12 15.10 1.91
N HIS A 380 -17.48 16.22 1.55
CA HIS A 380 -17.26 16.60 0.15
C HIS A 380 -16.44 15.57 -0.64
N GLU A 381 -15.59 14.78 0.03
CA GLU A 381 -14.80 13.69 -0.57
C GLU A 381 -15.70 12.50 -1.02
N TYR A 382 -16.88 12.36 -0.43
CA TYR A 382 -17.79 11.21 -0.64
C TYR A 382 -19.01 11.54 -1.51
N PHE A 383 -19.28 12.84 -1.71
CA PHE A 383 -20.43 13.35 -2.43
C PHE A 383 -20.05 14.41 -3.49
N GLY A 384 -18.77 14.48 -3.82
CA GLY A 384 -18.20 15.34 -4.86
C GLY A 384 -18.34 14.77 -6.28
N PRO A 385 -17.80 15.49 -7.28
CA PRO A 385 -17.90 15.13 -8.70
C PRO A 385 -17.12 13.86 -9.08
N ASP A 386 -16.15 13.45 -8.25
CA ASP A 386 -15.30 12.28 -8.51
C ASP A 386 -15.98 10.95 -8.15
N VAL A 387 -17.24 10.96 -7.69
CA VAL A 387 -18.01 9.75 -7.40
C VAL A 387 -18.59 9.17 -8.68
N ASP A 388 -18.39 7.88 -8.91
CA ASP A 388 -19.03 7.18 -10.03
C ASP A 388 -20.49 6.85 -9.68
N GLU A 389 -21.40 7.73 -10.11
CA GLU A 389 -22.83 7.54 -9.84
C GLU A 389 -23.42 6.29 -10.53
N GLU A 390 -22.85 5.81 -11.64
CA GLU A 390 -23.34 4.62 -12.34
C GLU A 390 -23.09 3.38 -11.48
N ALA A 391 -21.88 3.28 -10.93
CA ALA A 391 -21.50 2.20 -10.02
C ALA A 391 -22.29 2.24 -8.70
N VAL A 392 -22.47 3.43 -8.10
CA VAL A 392 -23.29 3.59 -6.89
C VAL A 392 -24.73 3.12 -7.13
N VAL A 393 -25.33 3.50 -8.26
CA VAL A 393 -26.69 3.08 -8.61
C VAL A 393 -26.77 1.58 -8.84
N TYR A 394 -25.78 0.97 -9.50
CA TYR A 394 -25.70 -0.50 -9.60
C TYR A 394 -25.71 -1.17 -8.21
N LEU A 395 -24.89 -0.69 -7.27
CA LEU A 395 -24.84 -1.22 -5.91
C LEU A 395 -26.16 -1.05 -5.15
N MET A 396 -26.86 0.08 -5.35
CA MET A 396 -28.22 0.32 -4.81
C MET A 396 -29.22 -0.70 -5.35
N LEU A 397 -29.23 -0.94 -6.66
CA LEU A 397 -30.12 -1.91 -7.32
C LEU A 397 -29.81 -3.34 -6.90
N ALA A 398 -28.52 -3.69 -6.79
CA ALA A 398 -28.07 -5.00 -6.34
C ALA A 398 -28.55 -5.30 -4.92
N ASN A 399 -28.33 -4.38 -3.98
CA ASN A 399 -28.77 -4.55 -2.61
C ASN A 399 -30.31 -4.55 -2.47
N GLU A 400 -31.01 -3.67 -3.18
CA GLU A 400 -32.48 -3.63 -3.17
C GLU A 400 -33.06 -4.95 -3.69
N MET A 401 -32.56 -5.46 -4.83
CA MET A 401 -32.97 -6.74 -5.38
C MET A 401 -32.69 -7.89 -4.40
N LEU A 402 -31.47 -7.96 -3.85
CA LEU A 402 -31.08 -9.05 -2.95
C LEU A 402 -31.95 -9.09 -1.70
N HIS A 403 -32.20 -7.96 -1.04
CA HIS A 403 -33.00 -7.91 0.17
C HIS A 403 -34.50 -8.10 -0.09
N GLN A 404 -35.01 -7.71 -1.26
CA GLN A 404 -36.39 -7.99 -1.66
C GLN A 404 -36.63 -9.48 -1.91
N LEU A 405 -35.70 -10.14 -2.62
CA LEU A 405 -35.83 -11.55 -2.99
C LEU A 405 -35.43 -12.50 -1.84
N TYR A 406 -34.44 -12.12 -1.06
CA TYR A 406 -33.83 -12.92 0.00
C TYR A 406 -33.72 -12.07 1.29
N PRO A 407 -34.78 -11.97 2.11
CA PRO A 407 -34.80 -11.08 3.28
C PRO A 407 -33.71 -11.36 4.34
N ASN A 408 -33.18 -12.59 4.36
CA ASN A 408 -32.12 -13.01 5.27
C ASN A 408 -30.71 -12.90 4.67
N VAL A 409 -30.58 -12.37 3.45
CA VAL A 409 -29.28 -12.16 2.80
C VAL A 409 -28.39 -11.27 3.67
N ILE A 410 -27.08 -11.47 3.52
CA ILE A 410 -26.05 -10.64 4.15
C ILE A 410 -25.18 -10.05 3.04
N THR A 411 -25.08 -8.72 2.96
CA THR A 411 -24.16 -8.06 2.02
C THR A 411 -23.10 -7.26 2.77
N VAL A 412 -21.83 -7.52 2.45
CA VAL A 412 -20.67 -6.87 3.05
C VAL A 412 -19.96 -6.05 1.98
N ALA A 413 -19.65 -4.78 2.27
CA ALA A 413 -18.83 -3.94 1.41
C ALA A 413 -17.36 -3.94 1.88
N GLU A 414 -16.45 -4.25 0.97
CA GLU A 414 -15.02 -3.95 1.12
C GLU A 414 -14.76 -2.51 0.66
N ASP A 415 -14.90 -1.57 1.60
CA ASP A 415 -14.68 -0.15 1.37
C ASP A 415 -13.72 0.44 2.42
N VAL A 416 -12.57 0.93 1.95
CA VAL A 416 -11.58 1.61 2.77
C VAL A 416 -11.91 3.08 3.00
N SER A 417 -12.64 3.74 2.09
CA SER A 417 -12.91 5.19 2.20
C SER A 417 -13.78 5.52 3.41
N GLY A 418 -14.77 4.68 3.69
CA GLY A 418 -15.74 4.91 4.75
C GLY A 418 -16.89 5.82 4.35
N MET A 419 -17.41 5.61 3.15
CA MET A 419 -18.52 6.37 2.61
C MET A 419 -19.74 6.38 3.56
N PRO A 420 -20.23 7.57 3.96
CA PRO A 420 -21.47 7.69 4.74
C PRO A 420 -22.66 7.07 4.02
N ALA A 421 -23.56 6.43 4.76
CA ALA A 421 -24.79 5.82 4.26
C ALA A 421 -24.59 4.61 3.33
N LEU A 422 -23.37 4.06 3.26
CA LEU A 422 -23.09 2.84 2.50
C LEU A 422 -23.88 1.64 3.07
N CYS A 423 -23.99 1.57 4.39
CA CYS A 423 -24.65 0.46 5.10
C CYS A 423 -26.07 0.83 5.60
N LEU A 424 -26.77 1.71 4.89
CA LEU A 424 -28.15 2.09 5.17
C LEU A 424 -29.06 1.72 3.99
N PRO A 425 -30.34 1.36 4.24
CA PRO A 425 -31.25 0.93 3.19
C PRO A 425 -31.57 2.05 2.19
N LEU A 426 -31.89 1.64 0.95
CA LEU A 426 -32.28 2.54 -0.15
C LEU A 426 -33.49 3.42 0.22
N SER A 427 -34.42 2.92 1.04
CA SER A 427 -35.57 3.70 1.52
C SER A 427 -35.19 4.94 2.35
N LEU A 428 -33.97 4.98 2.89
CA LEU A 428 -33.40 6.15 3.56
C LEU A 428 -32.46 6.97 2.66
N GLY A 429 -32.19 6.51 1.44
CA GLY A 429 -31.20 7.10 0.53
C GLY A 429 -29.79 6.52 0.66
N GLY A 430 -29.62 5.41 1.39
CA GLY A 430 -28.35 4.69 1.46
C GLY A 430 -28.12 3.73 0.30
N VAL A 431 -26.94 3.11 0.26
CA VAL A 431 -26.54 2.16 -0.80
C VAL A 431 -27.09 0.75 -0.57
N GLY A 432 -27.39 0.39 0.69
CA GLY A 432 -28.14 -0.83 1.03
C GLY A 432 -27.31 -2.02 1.54
N PHE A 433 -26.00 -1.85 1.80
CA PHE A 433 -25.21 -2.92 2.40
C PHE A 433 -25.63 -3.20 3.86
N ASP A 434 -25.46 -4.44 4.32
CA ASP A 434 -25.64 -4.77 5.74
C ASP A 434 -24.43 -4.34 6.59
N TYR A 435 -23.21 -4.61 6.10
CA TYR A 435 -21.96 -4.35 6.82
C TYR A 435 -20.91 -3.74 5.89
N ARG A 436 -19.93 -3.05 6.49
CA ARG A 436 -18.63 -2.78 5.86
C ARG A 436 -17.47 -3.37 6.66
N LEU A 437 -16.34 -3.61 6.00
CA LEU A 437 -15.10 -4.01 6.68
C LEU A 437 -14.44 -2.83 7.41
N ALA A 438 -13.98 -3.05 8.65
CA ALA A 438 -13.27 -2.05 9.45
C ALA A 438 -11.75 -2.07 9.17
N MET A 439 -11.38 -1.66 7.95
CA MET A 439 -10.03 -1.84 7.39
C MET A 439 -8.91 -1.06 8.10
N ALA A 440 -9.24 -0.02 8.87
CA ALA A 440 -8.25 0.74 9.64
C ALA A 440 -7.70 -0.01 10.88
N ILE A 441 -8.38 -1.06 11.35
CA ILE A 441 -7.98 -1.80 12.56
C ILE A 441 -6.69 -2.60 12.34
N PRO A 442 -6.53 -3.40 11.26
CA PRO A 442 -5.26 -4.06 10.95
C PRO A 442 -4.08 -3.08 10.84
N ASP A 443 -4.24 -1.99 10.09
CA ASP A 443 -3.19 -0.98 9.89
C ASP A 443 -2.68 -0.43 11.23
N MET A 444 -3.59 -0.14 12.15
CA MET A 444 -3.24 0.30 13.49
C MET A 444 -2.38 -0.75 14.22
N TRP A 445 -2.80 -2.03 14.22
CA TRP A 445 -2.06 -3.08 14.92
C TRP A 445 -0.67 -3.30 14.31
N ILE A 446 -0.58 -3.37 12.99
CA ILE A 446 0.69 -3.52 12.27
C ILE A 446 1.62 -2.35 12.59
N LYS A 447 1.11 -1.11 12.50
CA LYS A 447 1.89 0.10 12.78
C LYS A 447 2.41 0.09 14.20
N ILE A 448 1.57 -0.22 15.18
CA ILE A 448 1.97 -0.27 16.60
C ILE A 448 3.03 -1.36 16.81
N LEU A 449 2.86 -2.55 16.24
CA LEU A 449 3.81 -3.66 16.37
C LEU A 449 5.15 -3.39 15.66
N LYS A 450 5.13 -2.62 14.58
CA LYS A 450 6.33 -2.30 13.77
C LYS A 450 7.10 -1.10 14.33
N GLU A 451 6.42 -0.08 14.83
CA GLU A 451 7.01 1.22 15.11
C GLU A 451 7.11 1.57 16.60
N LYS A 452 6.39 0.86 17.49
CA LYS A 452 6.28 1.23 18.90
C LYS A 452 6.70 0.09 19.83
N LYS A 453 7.39 0.44 20.91
CA LYS A 453 7.59 -0.48 22.06
C LYS A 453 6.31 -0.55 22.89
N ASP A 454 6.10 -1.65 23.60
CA ASP A 454 4.90 -1.90 24.41
C ASP A 454 4.61 -0.77 25.42
N GLU A 455 5.66 -0.15 25.99
CA GLU A 455 5.51 0.96 26.94
C GLU A 455 4.99 2.25 26.28
N ASP A 456 5.15 2.38 24.97
CA ASP A 456 4.76 3.53 24.17
C ASP A 456 3.40 3.35 23.48
N TRP A 457 2.71 2.23 23.72
CA TRP A 457 1.37 2.00 23.19
C TRP A 457 0.38 2.97 23.84
N ASP A 458 -0.38 3.65 22.98
CA ASP A 458 -1.39 4.63 23.36
C ASP A 458 -2.76 3.94 23.49
N MET A 459 -3.22 3.78 24.73
CA MET A 459 -4.49 3.08 25.03
C MET A 459 -5.69 3.90 24.51
N ALA A 460 -5.60 5.22 24.52
CA ALA A 460 -6.61 6.11 23.98
C ALA A 460 -6.71 6.01 22.46
N ASN A 461 -5.59 5.98 21.75
CA ASN A 461 -5.59 5.81 20.29
C ASN A 461 -6.12 4.43 19.89
N ILE A 462 -5.69 3.35 20.56
CA ILE A 462 -6.20 1.99 20.30
C ILE A 462 -7.71 1.94 20.48
N THR A 463 -8.21 2.43 21.62
CA THR A 463 -9.65 2.43 21.88
C THR A 463 -10.40 3.34 20.93
N TRP A 464 -9.83 4.48 20.55
CA TRP A 464 -10.42 5.39 19.56
C TRP A 464 -10.56 4.71 18.20
N THR A 465 -9.50 4.12 17.63
CA THR A 465 -9.58 3.44 16.32
C THR A 465 -10.61 2.31 16.31
N LEU A 466 -10.69 1.52 17.37
CA LEU A 466 -11.68 0.43 17.49
C LEU A 466 -13.12 0.95 17.62
N THR A 467 -13.32 2.18 18.09
CA THR A 467 -14.66 2.75 18.35
C THR A 467 -15.06 3.87 17.40
N ASN A 468 -14.13 4.38 16.58
CA ASN A 468 -14.35 5.45 15.62
C ASN A 468 -15.07 4.93 14.37
N ARG A 469 -16.38 4.69 14.53
CA ARG A 469 -17.25 4.08 13.53
C ARG A 469 -18.57 4.85 13.49
N ARG A 470 -19.26 4.79 12.35
CA ARG A 470 -20.50 5.54 12.13
C ARG A 470 -21.65 4.92 12.92
N HIS A 471 -22.41 5.77 13.61
CA HIS A 471 -23.58 5.32 14.36
C HIS A 471 -24.68 4.80 13.42
N GLY A 472 -25.24 3.63 13.70
CA GLY A 472 -26.31 3.01 12.89
C GLY A 472 -25.83 2.22 11.67
N GLU A 473 -24.53 2.24 11.36
CA GLU A 473 -23.93 1.46 10.27
C GLU A 473 -23.06 0.33 10.87
N LYS A 474 -23.37 -0.92 10.53
CA LYS A 474 -22.68 -2.08 11.11
C LYS A 474 -21.33 -2.31 10.44
N THR A 475 -20.38 -2.78 11.22
CA THR A 475 -19.00 -3.03 10.77
C THR A 475 -18.51 -4.41 11.17
N ILE A 476 -17.71 -5.05 10.31
CA ILE A 476 -17.01 -6.31 10.62
C ILE A 476 -15.56 -5.96 10.97
N ALA A 477 -15.17 -6.27 12.20
CA ALA A 477 -13.83 -6.02 12.72
C ALA A 477 -12.93 -7.25 12.62
N TYR A 478 -11.65 -7.02 12.37
CA TYR A 478 -10.63 -8.07 12.29
C TYR A 478 -9.25 -7.48 12.61
N CYS A 479 -8.31 -8.32 13.03
CA CYS A 479 -6.99 -7.88 13.51
C CYS A 479 -5.93 -7.82 12.41
N GLU A 480 -6.10 -8.67 11.40
CA GLU A 480 -5.21 -8.89 10.27
C GLU A 480 -6.05 -9.53 9.17
N SER A 481 -5.82 -9.15 7.91
CA SER A 481 -6.51 -9.68 6.74
C SER A 481 -5.71 -10.79 6.07
N HIS A 482 -6.26 -11.28 4.97
CA HIS A 482 -5.55 -12.14 4.05
C HIS A 482 -4.38 -11.43 3.34
N ASP A 483 -4.39 -10.10 3.22
CA ASP A 483 -3.28 -9.32 2.63
C ASP A 483 -2.03 -9.35 3.51
N GLN A 484 -2.19 -9.16 4.83
CA GLN A 484 -1.06 -9.28 5.77
C GLN A 484 -0.48 -10.69 5.84
N ALA A 485 -1.25 -11.69 5.43
CA ALA A 485 -0.77 -13.05 5.34
C ALA A 485 0.09 -13.28 4.08
N LEU A 486 0.02 -12.43 3.05
CA LEU A 486 0.75 -12.60 1.79
C LEU A 486 2.25 -12.30 1.94
N VAL A 487 3.04 -12.86 1.02
CA VAL A 487 4.47 -12.56 0.87
C VAL A 487 4.70 -11.06 0.70
N GLY A 488 5.65 -10.52 1.47
CA GLY A 488 5.96 -9.08 1.49
C GLY A 488 5.44 -8.37 2.73
N ASP A 489 4.56 -9.01 3.50
CA ASP A 489 4.13 -8.55 4.83
C ASP A 489 4.33 -9.64 5.90
N LYS A 490 3.90 -9.39 7.13
CA LYS A 490 3.96 -10.34 8.25
C LYS A 490 2.59 -10.46 8.94
N THR A 491 2.22 -11.69 9.28
CA THR A 491 1.10 -11.94 10.21
C THR A 491 1.40 -11.33 11.59
N LEU A 492 0.35 -11.11 12.39
CA LEU A 492 0.46 -10.60 13.74
C LEU A 492 1.40 -11.46 14.60
N MET A 493 1.36 -12.79 14.44
CA MET A 493 2.25 -13.69 15.16
C MET A 493 3.70 -13.59 14.69
N MET A 494 3.94 -13.41 13.38
CA MET A 494 5.28 -13.17 12.82
C MET A 494 5.85 -11.82 13.30
N HIS A 495 5.04 -10.77 13.44
CA HIS A 495 5.45 -9.52 14.06
C HIS A 495 5.83 -9.67 15.55
N LEU A 496 5.11 -10.53 16.28
CA LEU A 496 5.30 -10.68 17.72
C LEU A 496 6.49 -11.56 18.11
N CYS A 497 6.74 -12.63 17.34
CA CYS A 497 7.67 -13.69 17.72
C CYS A 497 8.82 -13.90 16.73
N ASP A 498 8.64 -13.50 15.47
CA ASP A 498 9.62 -13.64 14.38
C ASP A 498 10.28 -15.04 14.37
N ALA A 499 11.62 -15.11 14.34
CA ALA A 499 12.39 -16.35 14.27
C ALA A 499 12.11 -17.34 15.41
N GLU A 500 11.67 -16.89 16.59
CA GLU A 500 11.41 -17.80 17.72
C GLU A 500 10.19 -18.71 17.48
N LEU A 501 9.33 -18.41 16.51
CA LEU A 501 8.24 -19.32 16.14
C LEU A 501 8.75 -20.69 15.72
N TYR A 502 9.90 -20.74 15.05
CA TYR A 502 10.46 -21.97 14.51
C TYR A 502 11.23 -22.80 15.55
N THR A 503 11.67 -22.18 16.65
CA THR A 503 12.51 -22.84 17.67
C THR A 503 11.80 -23.04 19.00
N ASN A 504 10.86 -22.17 19.36
CA ASN A 504 10.29 -22.07 20.70
C ASN A 504 8.77 -22.25 20.74
N MET A 505 8.15 -22.81 19.69
CA MET A 505 6.73 -23.21 19.73
C MET A 505 6.49 -24.64 20.25
N SER A 506 7.53 -25.43 20.54
CA SER A 506 7.36 -26.73 21.21
C SER A 506 7.22 -26.59 22.72
N ILE A 507 6.27 -27.27 23.35
CA ILE A 507 6.14 -27.30 24.81
C ILE A 507 7.37 -27.89 25.53
N LEU A 508 8.22 -28.62 24.79
CA LEU A 508 9.45 -29.22 25.30
C LEU A 508 10.63 -28.24 25.34
N THR A 509 10.57 -27.15 24.57
CA THR A 509 11.57 -26.08 24.62
C THR A 509 11.18 -25.03 25.65
N PRO A 510 12.14 -24.26 26.18
CA PRO A 510 11.84 -23.20 27.14
C PRO A 510 10.80 -22.22 26.58
N LEU A 511 9.80 -21.88 27.40
CA LEU A 511 8.90 -20.76 27.13
C LEU A 511 9.70 -19.47 27.34
N THR A 512 10.19 -18.91 26.25
CA THR A 512 10.97 -17.67 26.28
C THR A 512 10.05 -16.47 26.57
N PRO A 513 10.59 -15.36 27.08
CA PRO A 513 9.81 -14.13 27.24
C PRO A 513 9.19 -13.62 25.93
N VAL A 514 9.80 -13.90 24.78
CA VAL A 514 9.29 -13.52 23.46
C VAL A 514 8.05 -14.33 23.09
N ILE A 515 8.10 -15.66 23.21
CA ILE A 515 6.94 -16.52 22.92
C ILE A 515 5.82 -16.30 23.93
N ASP A 516 6.15 -16.11 25.21
CA ASP A 516 5.16 -15.79 26.25
C ASP A 516 4.43 -14.48 25.93
N ARG A 517 5.19 -13.40 25.67
CA ARG A 517 4.65 -12.10 25.22
C ARG A 517 3.81 -12.25 23.96
N GLY A 518 4.32 -12.95 22.94
CA GLY A 518 3.64 -13.06 21.65
C GLY A 518 2.34 -13.83 21.74
N MET A 519 2.32 -14.98 22.43
CA MET A 519 1.08 -15.73 22.64
C MET A 519 0.06 -14.91 23.43
N ALA A 520 0.49 -14.17 24.44
CA ALA A 520 -0.40 -13.36 25.24
C ALA A 520 -0.99 -12.18 24.46
N LEU A 521 -0.14 -11.41 23.76
CA LEU A 521 -0.58 -10.27 22.95
C LEU A 521 -1.46 -10.71 21.77
N HIS A 522 -1.17 -11.85 21.15
CA HIS A 522 -2.02 -12.42 20.09
C HIS A 522 -3.46 -12.63 20.57
N LYS A 523 -3.64 -13.25 21.75
CA LYS A 523 -4.97 -13.44 22.37
C LYS A 523 -5.63 -12.11 22.74
N MET A 524 -4.86 -11.20 23.35
CA MET A 524 -5.33 -9.90 23.82
C MET A 524 -5.82 -9.00 22.69
N ILE A 525 -5.03 -8.86 21.63
CA ILE A 525 -5.37 -8.04 20.47
C ILE A 525 -6.65 -8.55 19.82
N ARG A 526 -6.76 -9.88 19.66
CA ARG A 526 -7.95 -10.50 19.09
C ARG A 526 -9.20 -10.32 19.93
N LEU A 527 -9.11 -10.56 21.24
CA LEU A 527 -10.25 -10.35 22.12
C LEU A 527 -10.66 -8.88 22.17
N LEU A 528 -9.71 -7.95 22.21
CA LEU A 528 -10.00 -6.51 22.22
C LEU A 528 -10.69 -6.07 20.92
N THR A 529 -10.17 -6.47 19.76
CA THR A 529 -10.83 -6.20 18.46
C THR A 529 -12.21 -6.84 18.38
N HIS A 530 -12.36 -8.10 18.78
CA HIS A 530 -13.63 -8.83 18.72
C HIS A 530 -14.69 -8.23 19.67
N SER A 531 -14.30 -7.70 20.82
CA SER A 531 -15.24 -7.17 21.81
C SER A 531 -15.51 -5.68 21.68
N LEU A 532 -14.61 -4.89 21.09
CA LEU A 532 -14.73 -3.43 20.98
C LEU A 532 -14.86 -2.91 19.54
N GLY A 533 -14.32 -3.64 18.56
CA GLY A 533 -14.05 -3.14 17.21
C GLY A 533 -15.23 -3.13 16.24
N GLY A 534 -16.32 -3.88 16.49
CA GLY A 534 -17.33 -4.14 15.45
C GLY A 534 -18.68 -4.67 15.96
N GLU A 535 -19.59 -4.86 15.01
CA GLU A 535 -20.86 -5.61 15.12
C GLU A 535 -20.77 -7.01 14.50
N GLY A 536 -19.65 -7.31 13.83
CA GLY A 536 -19.22 -8.63 13.41
C GLY A 536 -17.73 -8.80 13.62
N TYR A 537 -17.26 -10.04 13.59
CA TYR A 537 -15.84 -10.40 13.66
C TYR A 537 -15.45 -11.26 12.46
N LEU A 538 -14.24 -11.05 11.92
CA LEU A 538 -13.67 -11.85 10.84
C LEU A 538 -12.27 -12.35 11.22
N ASN A 539 -11.98 -13.58 10.81
CA ASN A 539 -10.67 -14.22 10.92
C ASN A 539 -10.31 -14.95 9.64
N PHE A 540 -9.13 -14.68 9.08
CA PHE A 540 -8.58 -15.41 7.94
C PHE A 540 -7.94 -16.74 8.36
N GLU A 541 -8.13 -17.78 7.55
CA GLU A 541 -7.73 -19.15 7.87
C GLU A 541 -6.24 -19.28 8.23
N GLY A 542 -5.96 -19.88 9.39
CA GLY A 542 -4.61 -20.02 9.97
C GLY A 542 -4.30 -18.98 11.04
N ASN A 543 -4.78 -17.75 10.89
CA ASN A 543 -4.54 -16.69 11.87
C ASN A 543 -5.22 -17.00 13.21
N GLU A 544 -6.18 -17.95 13.24
CA GLU A 544 -6.84 -18.34 14.46
C GLU A 544 -5.89 -18.93 15.51
N PHE A 545 -4.79 -19.54 15.06
CA PHE A 545 -3.79 -20.15 15.91
C PHE A 545 -2.40 -19.54 15.76
N GLY A 546 -2.27 -18.37 15.12
CA GLY A 546 -0.99 -17.73 14.86
C GLY A 546 -0.11 -18.55 13.92
N HIS A 547 -0.66 -18.93 12.75
CA HIS A 547 0.06 -19.67 11.71
C HIS A 547 1.43 -19.01 11.41
N PRO A 548 2.54 -19.79 11.37
CA PRO A 548 3.87 -19.26 11.09
C PRO A 548 4.04 -18.91 9.60
N GLU A 549 5.21 -18.40 9.21
CA GLU A 549 5.55 -18.10 7.81
C GLU A 549 4.60 -17.04 7.19
N TRP A 550 4.34 -17.17 5.90
CA TRP A 550 3.45 -16.34 5.09
C TRP A 550 2.80 -17.21 4.01
N LEU A 551 1.83 -16.64 3.30
CA LEU A 551 1.13 -17.18 2.14
C LEU A 551 1.80 -16.66 0.87
N ASP A 552 2.19 -17.54 -0.05
CA ASP A 552 2.66 -17.15 -1.38
C ASP A 552 2.13 -18.13 -2.41
N PHE A 553 1.60 -17.61 -3.51
CA PHE A 553 1.03 -18.41 -4.57
C PHE A 553 2.08 -18.78 -5.62
N PRO A 554 1.90 -19.89 -6.36
CA PRO A 554 2.79 -20.24 -7.46
C PRO A 554 2.87 -19.13 -8.50
N ARG A 555 4.08 -18.59 -8.70
CA ARG A 555 4.39 -17.55 -9.70
C ARG A 555 5.84 -17.64 -10.13
N GLU A 556 6.22 -16.94 -11.19
CA GLU A 556 7.59 -16.96 -11.72
C GLU A 556 8.64 -16.62 -10.64
N GLY A 557 8.37 -15.61 -9.82
CA GLY A 557 9.27 -15.16 -8.74
C GLY A 557 9.56 -16.18 -7.63
N ASN A 558 8.79 -17.27 -7.53
CA ASN A 558 9.05 -18.38 -6.61
C ASN A 558 9.13 -19.75 -7.31
N GLN A 559 9.42 -19.75 -8.62
CA GLN A 559 9.54 -20.95 -9.44
C GLN A 559 8.25 -21.80 -9.46
N ASN A 560 7.08 -21.15 -9.45
CA ASN A 560 5.76 -21.80 -9.38
C ASN A 560 5.62 -22.75 -8.18
N SER A 561 6.17 -22.34 -7.03
CA SER A 561 6.15 -23.15 -5.81
C SER A 561 4.79 -23.13 -5.12
N PHE A 562 4.33 -24.30 -4.71
CA PHE A 562 3.17 -24.48 -3.82
C PHE A 562 3.56 -24.57 -2.34
N TRP A 563 4.84 -24.37 -2.00
CA TRP A 563 5.34 -24.57 -0.63
C TRP A 563 4.62 -23.68 0.39
N TYR A 564 4.34 -22.43 0.02
CA TYR A 564 3.65 -21.47 0.89
C TYR A 564 2.16 -21.34 0.54
N ALA A 565 1.68 -21.94 -0.55
CA ALA A 565 0.28 -21.93 -0.97
C ALA A 565 -0.51 -23.03 -0.24
N ARG A 566 -0.43 -23.06 1.10
CA ARG A 566 -0.98 -24.13 1.94
C ARG A 566 -1.25 -23.65 3.36
N ARG A 567 -1.98 -24.44 4.14
CA ARG A 567 -2.24 -24.21 5.57
C ARG A 567 -1.79 -25.38 6.42
N GLN A 568 -0.88 -25.12 7.35
CA GLN A 568 -0.29 -26.11 8.26
C GLN A 568 -1.24 -26.44 9.42
N LEU A 569 -2.46 -26.88 9.12
CA LEU A 569 -3.53 -27.13 10.10
C LEU A 569 -3.13 -28.18 11.16
N ASN A 570 -2.25 -29.10 10.78
CA ASN A 570 -1.65 -30.11 11.64
C ASN A 570 -0.89 -29.52 12.84
N LEU A 571 -0.43 -28.26 12.78
CA LEU A 571 0.25 -27.60 13.90
C LEU A 571 -0.63 -27.48 15.15
N THR A 572 -1.95 -27.40 14.98
CA THR A 572 -2.91 -27.33 16.10
C THR A 572 -3.29 -28.69 16.66
N GLU A 573 -3.03 -29.76 15.91
CA GLU A 573 -3.35 -31.14 16.27
C GLU A 573 -2.20 -31.81 17.03
N ASP A 574 -0.98 -31.28 16.90
CA ASP A 574 0.18 -31.75 17.65
C ASP A 574 0.17 -31.21 19.09
N GLY A 575 -0.15 -32.10 20.03
CA GLY A 575 -0.16 -31.79 21.47
C GLY A 575 1.20 -31.38 22.04
N LEU A 576 2.30 -31.52 21.30
CA LEU A 576 3.62 -31.03 21.69
C LEU A 576 3.91 -29.59 21.24
N LEU A 577 2.99 -28.94 20.51
CA LEU A 577 3.16 -27.56 20.05
C LEU A 577 2.23 -26.59 20.79
N ARG A 578 2.64 -25.32 20.85
CA ARG A 578 1.94 -24.23 21.55
C ARG A 578 0.80 -23.62 20.73
N TYR A 579 0.70 -23.89 19.43
CA TYR A 579 -0.38 -23.40 18.56
C TYR A 579 -1.78 -23.84 19.04
N GLN A 580 -1.89 -25.02 19.67
CA GLN A 580 -3.13 -25.50 20.28
C GLN A 580 -3.71 -24.51 21.30
N TYR A 581 -2.86 -23.77 22.03
CA TYR A 581 -3.30 -22.82 23.05
C TYR A 581 -3.97 -21.58 22.45
N LEU A 582 -3.45 -21.08 21.33
CA LEU A 582 -4.04 -19.97 20.59
C LEU A 582 -5.36 -20.40 19.94
N ASN A 583 -5.38 -21.59 19.34
CA ASN A 583 -6.59 -22.21 18.78
C ASN A 583 -7.70 -22.39 19.83
N ASN A 584 -7.35 -22.88 21.03
CA ASN A 584 -8.31 -23.05 22.12
C ASN A 584 -8.86 -21.72 22.62
N PHE A 585 -8.01 -20.68 22.68
CA PHE A 585 -8.47 -19.35 23.08
C PHE A 585 -9.43 -18.76 22.05
N ASP A 586 -9.16 -18.89 20.75
CA ASP A 586 -10.08 -18.43 19.71
C ASP A 586 -11.45 -19.11 19.81
N ARG A 587 -11.45 -20.44 20.02
CA ARG A 587 -12.67 -21.19 20.28
C ARG A 587 -13.42 -20.66 21.49
N SER A 588 -12.73 -20.50 22.62
CA SER A 588 -13.34 -19.98 23.85
C SER A 588 -13.88 -18.56 23.67
N MET A 589 -13.20 -17.70 22.92
CA MET A 589 -13.65 -16.34 22.58
C MET A 589 -14.98 -16.38 21.81
N ASN A 590 -15.05 -17.14 20.70
CA ASN A 590 -16.25 -17.25 19.87
C ASN A 590 -17.43 -17.89 20.61
N LEU A 591 -17.21 -18.96 21.39
CA LEU A 591 -18.26 -19.60 22.17
C LEU A 591 -18.76 -18.71 23.32
N THR A 592 -17.89 -17.86 23.87
CA THR A 592 -18.30 -16.87 24.87
C THR A 592 -19.13 -15.78 24.20
N GLU A 593 -18.78 -15.34 23.00
CA GLU A 593 -19.61 -14.38 22.26
C GLU A 593 -20.97 -14.96 21.90
N ASP A 594 -21.03 -16.21 21.42
CA ASP A 594 -22.29 -16.89 21.12
C ASP A 594 -23.24 -16.94 22.32
N LYS A 595 -22.68 -17.05 23.53
CA LYS A 595 -23.45 -17.11 24.78
C LYS A 595 -23.92 -15.74 25.29
N TYR A 596 -23.12 -14.70 25.11
CA TYR A 596 -23.34 -13.39 25.74
C TYR A 596 -23.70 -12.27 24.75
N GLY A 597 -23.49 -12.47 23.46
CA GLY A 597 -24.01 -11.63 22.38
C GLY A 597 -23.41 -10.23 22.29
N TRP A 598 -22.12 -10.04 22.57
CA TRP A 598 -21.57 -8.68 22.60
C TRP A 598 -21.41 -8.04 21.23
N LEU A 599 -21.32 -8.79 20.13
CA LEU A 599 -21.21 -8.18 18.80
C LEU A 599 -22.52 -7.53 18.34
N HIS A 600 -23.68 -8.13 18.65
CA HIS A 600 -24.97 -7.52 18.35
C HIS A 600 -25.48 -6.58 19.46
N ALA A 601 -24.68 -6.37 20.50
CA ALA A 601 -24.97 -5.41 21.53
C ALA A 601 -24.57 -3.98 21.11
N PRO A 602 -25.23 -2.97 21.70
CA PRO A 602 -24.79 -1.58 21.71
C PRO A 602 -23.27 -1.40 21.83
N GLN A 603 -22.74 -0.34 21.23
CA GLN A 603 -21.32 0.04 21.39
C GLN A 603 -20.94 0.12 22.88
N ALA A 604 -19.74 -0.38 23.19
CA ALA A 604 -19.25 -0.47 24.56
C ALA A 604 -19.11 0.90 25.24
N TYR A 605 -19.27 0.91 26.57
CA TYR A 605 -18.91 2.06 27.40
C TYR A 605 -17.49 1.87 27.95
N ILE A 606 -16.54 2.68 27.48
CA ILE A 606 -15.15 2.64 27.96
C ILE A 606 -15.02 3.46 29.25
N SER A 607 -14.90 2.76 30.37
CA SER A 607 -14.74 3.37 31.69
C SER A 607 -13.28 3.71 32.04
N LEU A 608 -12.30 3.06 31.41
CA LEU A 608 -10.89 3.34 31.67
C LEU A 608 -10.03 3.07 30.43
N LYS A 609 -9.11 3.98 30.16
CA LYS A 609 -8.03 3.88 29.18
C LYS A 609 -6.78 4.53 29.78
N HIS A 610 -6.12 3.81 30.67
CA HIS A 610 -5.05 4.35 31.50
C HIS A 610 -3.69 4.20 30.83
N GLU A 611 -3.06 5.32 30.44
CA GLU A 611 -1.77 5.29 29.72
C GLU A 611 -0.60 4.79 30.56
N GLY A 612 -0.51 5.23 31.83
CA GLY A 612 0.58 4.80 32.73
C GLY A 612 0.54 3.30 33.03
N ASP A 613 -0.60 2.83 33.53
CA ASP A 613 -0.82 1.42 33.84
C ASP A 613 -1.03 0.53 32.62
N LYS A 614 -1.25 1.10 31.43
CA LYS A 614 -1.60 0.36 30.19
C LYS A 614 -2.84 -0.52 30.37
N VAL A 615 -3.86 -0.02 31.08
CA VAL A 615 -5.09 -0.76 31.37
C VAL A 615 -6.28 -0.18 30.62
N ILE A 616 -7.04 -1.05 29.94
CA ILE A 616 -8.32 -0.72 29.29
C ILE A 616 -9.45 -1.45 30.00
N VAL A 617 -10.52 -0.73 30.36
CA VAL A 617 -11.74 -1.29 30.96
C VAL A 617 -12.97 -0.75 30.27
N PHE A 618 -13.87 -1.64 29.86
CA PHE A 618 -15.15 -1.26 29.28
C PHE A 618 -16.26 -2.27 29.58
N GLU A 619 -17.51 -1.82 29.43
CA GLU A 619 -18.69 -2.64 29.56
C GLU A 619 -19.38 -2.82 28.20
N ARG A 620 -19.73 -4.06 27.84
CA ARG A 620 -20.52 -4.39 26.64
C ARG A 620 -21.37 -5.63 26.91
N ALA A 621 -22.64 -5.62 26.51
CA ALA A 621 -23.59 -6.73 26.76
C ALA A 621 -23.68 -7.21 28.23
N GLY A 622 -23.55 -6.29 29.19
CA GLY A 622 -23.54 -6.63 30.62
C GLY A 622 -22.27 -7.33 31.12
N LEU A 623 -21.28 -7.55 30.25
CA LEU A 623 -19.95 -8.00 30.62
C LEU A 623 -19.04 -6.81 30.92
N VAL A 624 -18.08 -7.03 31.83
CA VAL A 624 -17.00 -6.10 32.12
C VAL A 624 -15.71 -6.70 31.55
N PHE A 625 -15.08 -5.99 30.63
CA PHE A 625 -13.82 -6.38 30.02
C PHE A 625 -12.67 -5.63 30.67
N VAL A 626 -11.59 -6.33 31.01
CA VAL A 626 -10.40 -5.75 31.64
C VAL A 626 -9.16 -6.27 30.93
N PHE A 627 -8.41 -5.36 30.30
CA PHE A 627 -7.17 -5.67 29.59
C PHE A 627 -6.02 -4.96 30.28
N ASN A 628 -4.95 -5.70 30.58
CA ASN A 628 -3.70 -5.15 31.09
C ASN A 628 -2.61 -5.32 30.03
N PHE A 629 -2.31 -4.28 29.26
CA PHE A 629 -1.23 -4.26 28.26
C PHE A 629 0.14 -3.93 28.84
N HIS A 630 0.28 -3.77 30.16
CA HIS A 630 1.57 -3.45 30.74
C HIS A 630 2.57 -4.59 30.52
N PRO A 631 3.78 -4.33 30.00
CA PRO A 631 4.75 -5.38 29.71
C PRO A 631 5.29 -6.11 30.95
N SER A 632 5.02 -5.63 32.17
CA SER A 632 5.63 -6.23 33.38
C SER A 632 4.89 -6.00 34.71
N ASN A 633 4.00 -5.00 34.83
CA ASN A 633 3.31 -4.74 36.09
C ASN A 633 2.00 -5.53 36.21
N SER A 634 1.85 -6.19 37.35
CA SER A 634 0.61 -6.86 37.77
C SER A 634 -0.01 -6.06 38.90
N TYR A 635 -1.34 -5.97 38.91
CA TYR A 635 -2.11 -5.19 39.88
C TYR A 635 -3.01 -6.14 40.67
N THR A 636 -2.90 -6.14 42.00
CA THR A 636 -3.62 -7.10 42.86
C THR A 636 -4.95 -6.59 43.39
N ASP A 637 -5.14 -5.27 43.44
CA ASP A 637 -6.31 -4.59 44.01
C ASP A 637 -6.71 -3.40 43.12
N TYR A 638 -6.84 -3.65 41.81
CA TYR A 638 -7.10 -2.62 40.82
C TYR A 638 -8.57 -2.23 40.82
N ARG A 639 -8.89 -0.97 41.12
CA ARG A 639 -10.27 -0.48 41.15
C ARG A 639 -10.79 -0.22 39.75
N ILE A 640 -11.95 -0.77 39.45
CA ILE A 640 -12.67 -0.57 38.19
C ILE A 640 -14.09 -0.08 38.44
N GLY A 641 -14.61 0.76 37.53
CA GLY A 641 -15.99 1.24 37.57
C GLY A 641 -16.95 0.24 36.95
N ILE A 642 -18.15 0.09 37.52
CA ILE A 642 -19.20 -0.81 37.06
C ILE A 642 -20.55 -0.10 37.18
N GLU A 643 -21.42 -0.23 36.19
CA GLU A 643 -22.74 0.43 36.25
C GLU A 643 -23.72 -0.33 37.10
N GLN A 644 -23.86 -1.63 36.86
CA GLN A 644 -24.84 -2.45 37.53
C GLN A 644 -24.25 -3.04 38.82
N ALA A 645 -24.83 -2.68 39.97
CA ALA A 645 -24.48 -3.31 41.24
C ALA A 645 -24.77 -4.82 41.18
N GLY A 646 -23.88 -5.64 41.73
CA GLY A 646 -24.06 -7.08 41.76
C GLY A 646 -22.82 -7.85 42.19
N THR A 647 -22.83 -9.14 41.86
CA THR A 647 -21.71 -10.05 42.06
C THR A 647 -21.24 -10.56 40.70
N TYR A 648 -19.99 -10.27 40.36
CA TYR A 648 -19.37 -10.65 39.11
C TYR A 648 -18.46 -11.88 39.30
N ARG A 649 -18.23 -12.61 38.21
CA ARG A 649 -17.31 -13.76 38.14
C ARG A 649 -16.59 -13.76 36.80
N ILE A 650 -15.45 -14.44 36.74
CA ILE A 650 -14.71 -14.63 35.49
C ILE A 650 -15.51 -15.56 34.58
N VAL A 651 -15.71 -15.15 33.32
CA VAL A 651 -16.38 -15.95 32.27
C VAL A 651 -15.44 -16.38 31.15
N LEU A 652 -14.37 -15.62 30.92
CA LEU A 652 -13.26 -15.92 30.03
C LEU A 652 -11.99 -15.36 30.64
N ASP A 653 -10.91 -16.13 30.61
CA ASP A 653 -9.60 -15.74 31.13
C ASP A 653 -8.51 -16.20 30.15
N SER A 654 -7.71 -15.25 29.65
CA SER A 654 -6.61 -15.54 28.73
C SER A 654 -5.40 -16.18 29.43
N ASP A 655 -5.34 -16.13 30.76
CA ASP A 655 -4.23 -16.65 31.57
C ASP A 655 -4.42 -18.11 32.02
N THR A 656 -5.50 -18.80 31.65
CA THR A 656 -5.68 -20.21 32.01
C THR A 656 -4.63 -21.12 31.35
N LYS A 657 -4.41 -22.32 31.92
CA LYS A 657 -3.50 -23.32 31.30
C LYS A 657 -3.95 -23.78 29.93
N GLU A 658 -5.26 -23.90 29.71
CA GLU A 658 -5.84 -24.28 28.41
C GLU A 658 -5.52 -23.28 27.31
N HIS A 659 -5.33 -22.01 27.67
CA HIS A 659 -4.94 -20.93 26.77
C HIS A 659 -3.43 -20.64 26.81
N GLY A 660 -2.63 -21.52 27.43
CA GLY A 660 -1.17 -21.38 27.49
C GLY A 660 -0.66 -20.33 28.48
N GLY A 661 -1.48 -19.90 29.44
CA GLY A 661 -1.12 -18.96 30.50
C GLY A 661 -0.63 -19.59 31.81
N PHE A 662 -0.57 -18.77 32.86
CA PHE A 662 0.03 -19.16 34.15
C PHE A 662 -0.98 -19.59 35.22
N ASN A 663 -2.29 -19.42 34.98
CA ASN A 663 -3.40 -19.74 35.87
C ASN A 663 -3.29 -19.03 37.22
N ARG A 664 -3.08 -17.71 37.17
CA ARG A 664 -2.85 -16.87 38.35
C ARG A 664 -4.15 -16.43 39.05
N LEU A 665 -5.29 -16.53 38.36
CA LEU A 665 -6.60 -16.15 38.86
C LEU A 665 -7.39 -17.39 39.32
N ASP A 666 -8.08 -17.29 40.46
CA ASP A 666 -9.01 -18.34 40.89
C ASP A 666 -10.39 -18.11 40.24
N PRO A 667 -10.88 -19.01 39.36
CA PRO A 667 -12.17 -18.87 38.69
C PRO A 667 -13.38 -18.93 39.65
N GLN A 668 -13.19 -19.40 40.89
CA GLN A 668 -14.23 -19.39 41.92
C GLN A 668 -14.37 -18.04 42.63
N THR A 669 -13.45 -17.10 42.40
CA THR A 669 -13.53 -15.75 42.96
C THR A 669 -14.84 -15.07 42.56
N ARG A 670 -15.43 -14.35 43.52
CA ARG A 670 -16.62 -13.52 43.32
C ARG A 670 -16.24 -12.07 43.60
N PHE A 671 -16.54 -11.19 42.66
CA PHE A 671 -16.23 -9.76 42.73
C PHE A 671 -17.50 -9.01 43.10
N PHE A 672 -17.55 -8.44 44.30
CA PHE A 672 -18.71 -7.75 44.83
C PHE A 672 -18.57 -6.25 44.58
N THR A 673 -19.59 -5.64 43.96
CA THR A 673 -19.60 -4.19 43.76
C THR A 673 -19.89 -3.46 45.06
N SER A 674 -19.25 -2.31 45.26
CA SER A 674 -19.60 -1.32 46.27
C SER A 674 -20.25 -0.10 45.60
N ASP A 675 -21.19 0.53 46.30
CA ASP A 675 -21.83 1.81 45.90
C ASP A 675 -20.83 2.97 46.10
N LEU A 676 -19.77 2.95 45.31
CA LEU A 676 -18.70 3.94 45.29
C LEU A 676 -18.44 4.31 43.82
N PRO A 677 -18.88 5.50 43.37
CA PRO A 677 -18.69 5.94 42.02
C PRO A 677 -17.20 6.02 41.63
N TRP A 678 -16.88 5.53 40.44
CA TRP A 678 -15.52 5.55 39.90
C TRP A 678 -15.58 5.61 38.37
N ASN A 679 -14.76 6.48 37.77
CA ASN A 679 -14.69 6.70 36.31
C ASN A 679 -16.06 6.75 35.62
N ASN A 680 -16.95 7.63 36.10
CA ASN A 680 -18.29 7.85 35.56
C ASN A 680 -19.22 6.61 35.58
N ARG A 681 -18.95 5.64 36.43
CA ARG A 681 -19.87 4.53 36.75
C ARG A 681 -20.38 4.66 38.17
N LYS A 682 -21.59 4.16 38.44
CA LYS A 682 -22.26 4.27 39.75
C LYS A 682 -21.59 3.45 40.84
N ASN A 683 -21.05 2.28 40.49
CA ASN A 683 -20.46 1.34 41.42
C ASN A 683 -18.98 1.10 41.07
N SER A 684 -18.26 0.44 41.98
CA SER A 684 -16.90 -0.05 41.70
C SER A 684 -16.64 -1.41 42.36
N THR A 685 -15.67 -2.13 41.83
CA THR A 685 -15.11 -3.35 42.43
C THR A 685 -13.59 -3.30 42.30
N HIS A 686 -12.90 -4.21 42.98
CA HIS A 686 -11.46 -4.40 42.82
C HIS A 686 -11.17 -5.74 42.15
N VAL A 687 -10.18 -5.77 41.26
CA VAL A 687 -9.77 -6.96 40.52
C VAL A 687 -8.26 -7.16 40.59
N GLY A 688 -7.84 -8.43 40.61
CA GLY A 688 -6.46 -8.81 40.34
C GLY A 688 -6.26 -9.00 38.84
N ILE A 689 -5.29 -8.30 38.25
CA ILE A 689 -4.95 -8.38 36.82
C ILE A 689 -3.44 -8.51 36.65
N SER A 690 -2.99 -9.52 35.91
CA SER A 690 -1.57 -9.83 35.76
C SER A 690 -1.00 -9.27 34.47
N ALA A 691 0.30 -8.92 34.47
CA ALA A 691 1.05 -8.66 33.24
C ALA A 691 1.39 -9.98 32.52
N PHE A 692 1.69 -9.90 31.23
CA PHE A 692 2.02 -11.09 30.43
C PHE A 692 3.37 -11.72 30.76
N ALA A 693 4.33 -10.97 31.30
CA ALA A 693 5.64 -11.50 31.69
C ALA A 693 5.88 -11.48 33.21
N ARG A 694 6.32 -12.63 33.79
CA ARG A 694 7.37 -12.74 34.84
C ARG A 694 7.45 -14.14 35.48
N THR A 695 8.61 -14.80 35.34
CA THR A 695 9.27 -15.50 36.47
C THR A 695 10.80 -15.47 36.37
N ALA A 696 11.46 -14.89 37.39
CA ALA A 696 12.52 -15.54 38.16
C ALA A 696 12.77 -14.78 39.48
N ARG A 697 12.53 -15.45 40.61
CA ARG A 697 13.13 -15.12 41.93
C ARG A 697 14.32 -16.07 42.16
N PRO A 698 15.28 -15.67 43.02
CA PRO A 698 15.43 -16.44 44.26
C PRO A 698 15.49 -15.56 45.51
N SER A 699 14.90 -16.07 46.60
CA SER A 699 14.94 -15.53 47.96
C SER A 699 16.16 -16.03 48.74
N PHE A 700 16.75 -15.22 49.64
CA PHE A 700 16.80 -15.45 51.11
C PHE A 700 17.52 -14.32 51.90
N ALA A 701 16.79 -13.81 52.92
CA ALA A 701 17.14 -13.34 54.29
C ALA A 701 18.09 -12.13 54.61
N ALA A 702 17.63 -11.35 55.60
CA ALA A 702 18.19 -10.14 56.27
C ALA A 702 19.41 -10.45 57.20
N ALA A 703 20.16 -9.54 57.86
CA ALA A 703 20.03 -8.14 58.30
C ALA A 703 21.41 -7.59 58.76
N SER A 704 21.64 -6.27 58.73
CA SER A 704 21.99 -5.41 59.90
C SER A 704 22.62 -4.06 59.50
N ARG A 705 22.27 -3.01 60.25
CA ARG A 705 22.68 -1.61 60.07
C ARG A 705 24.08 -1.33 60.65
N ARG A 706 24.89 -0.54 59.94
CA ARG A 706 25.69 0.55 60.54
C ARG A 706 26.03 1.63 59.52
N ALA A 707 25.83 2.88 59.92
CA ALA A 707 26.06 4.09 59.13
C ALA A 707 27.53 4.49 59.10
N VAL A 708 28.03 4.88 57.92
CA VAL A 708 29.26 5.67 57.73
C VAL A 708 28.99 6.72 56.63
N ARG A 709 29.49 7.94 56.84
CA ARG A 709 29.36 9.16 56.03
C ARG A 709 29.79 9.01 54.55
N PRO A 710 29.30 9.86 53.64
CA PRO A 710 29.57 9.75 52.21
C PRO A 710 30.99 10.22 51.88
N ALA A 711 31.79 9.34 51.30
CA ALA A 711 32.96 9.71 50.52
C ALA A 711 32.55 9.74 49.05
N ALA A 712 32.82 10.86 48.38
CA ALA A 712 32.61 11.03 46.96
C ALA A 712 33.41 9.98 46.18
N LEU A 713 32.71 9.13 45.43
CA LEU A 713 33.28 8.17 44.51
C LEU A 713 32.55 8.29 43.17
N ASN A 714 33.26 8.87 42.20
CA ASN A 714 32.93 8.85 40.79
C ASN A 714 32.82 7.39 40.33
N LEU A 715 31.60 6.91 40.14
CA LEU A 715 31.31 5.68 39.40
C LEU A 715 30.93 6.08 37.98
N ARG A 716 31.93 6.07 37.09
CA ARG A 716 31.71 5.94 35.65
C ARG A 716 30.95 4.62 35.44
N ALA A 717 29.75 4.70 34.89
CA ALA A 717 29.10 3.54 34.29
C ALA A 717 29.99 3.01 33.15
N PRO A 718 30.16 1.69 32.99
CA PRO A 718 30.72 1.16 31.77
C PRO A 718 29.67 1.36 30.68
N ALA A 719 29.95 2.26 29.74
CA ALA A 719 29.28 2.27 28.46
C ALA A 719 29.45 0.87 27.84
N LEU A 720 28.33 0.22 27.53
CA LEU A 720 28.31 -0.94 26.65
C LEU A 720 28.76 -0.48 25.26
N SER A 721 30.07 -0.50 25.01
CA SER A 721 30.63 -0.36 23.67
C SER A 721 30.30 -1.62 22.87
N ARG A 722 29.22 -1.56 22.09
CA ARG A 722 29.04 -2.51 20.99
C ARG A 722 30.02 -2.14 19.89
N PHE A 723 30.99 -3.04 19.69
CA PHE A 723 31.89 -3.19 18.53
C PHE A 723 32.75 -2.01 18.11
N ALA A 724 33.95 -1.93 18.68
CA ALA A 724 35.20 -1.69 17.94
C ALA A 724 36.38 -2.12 18.82
N SER A 725 37.07 -3.20 18.47
CA SER A 725 38.44 -3.41 18.97
C SER A 725 39.40 -2.74 18.00
N SER A 726 40.22 -1.81 18.48
CA SER A 726 41.24 -1.10 17.68
C SER A 726 42.50 -1.93 17.37
N ALA A 727 42.44 -3.26 17.50
CA ALA A 727 43.56 -4.15 17.25
C ALA A 727 43.24 -5.06 16.06
N GLY A 728 43.99 -4.90 14.96
CA GLY A 728 43.86 -5.72 13.76
C GLY A 728 44.11 -7.21 14.06
N VAL A 729 43.38 -8.07 13.36
CA VAL A 729 43.34 -9.51 13.63
C VAL A 729 44.55 -10.27 13.03
N GLY A 730 45.28 -9.65 12.10
CA GLY A 730 46.48 -10.22 11.46
C GLY A 730 46.24 -10.61 9.99
N ASP A 731 47.06 -11.53 9.47
CA ASP A 731 47.04 -11.95 8.06
C ASP A 731 46.10 -13.16 7.84
N GLY A 732 45.36 -13.16 6.72
CA GLY A 732 44.51 -14.24 6.23
C GLY A 732 44.85 -14.66 4.81
N LYS A 733 44.21 -15.73 4.32
CA LYS A 733 44.38 -16.29 2.97
C LYS A 733 43.07 -16.31 2.19
N ILE A 734 43.14 -15.92 0.92
CA ILE A 734 41.99 -15.88 0.01
C ILE A 734 41.54 -17.30 -0.38
N TYR A 735 40.27 -17.63 -0.19
CA TYR A 735 39.67 -18.92 -0.59
C TYR A 735 38.69 -18.75 -1.78
N GLN A 736 37.95 -17.64 -1.78
CA GLN A 736 37.20 -16.99 -2.87
C GLN A 736 37.16 -15.48 -2.52
N VAL A 737 36.17 -14.65 -2.87
CA VAL A 737 35.95 -13.35 -2.13
C VAL A 737 35.42 -13.65 -0.70
N ILE A 738 36.12 -14.57 -0.05
CA ILE A 738 35.91 -15.26 1.20
C ILE A 738 37.34 -15.46 1.71
N VAL A 739 37.66 -14.82 2.84
CA VAL A 739 39.00 -14.80 3.43
C VAL A 739 39.00 -15.67 4.69
N LYS A 740 39.95 -16.59 4.78
CA LYS A 740 40.16 -17.43 5.96
C LYS A 740 41.31 -16.86 6.79
N PHE A 741 41.06 -16.65 8.08
CA PHE A 741 42.06 -16.23 9.04
C PHE A 741 42.61 -17.43 9.81
N ASP A 742 43.91 -17.41 10.09
CA ASP A 742 44.59 -18.48 10.82
C ASP A 742 44.37 -18.38 12.36
N THR A 743 43.55 -17.42 12.83
CA THR A 743 43.26 -17.16 14.24
C THR A 743 41.76 -17.23 14.55
N ASP A 744 41.41 -17.52 15.81
CA ASP A 744 40.02 -17.56 16.30
C ASP A 744 39.36 -16.18 16.44
N LYS A 745 40.13 -15.10 16.23
CA LYS A 745 39.58 -13.74 16.13
C LYS A 745 39.28 -13.48 14.66
N LEU A 746 38.12 -12.89 14.39
CA LEU A 746 37.70 -12.48 13.04
C LEU A 746 37.64 -10.95 12.97
N PRO A 747 38.01 -10.34 11.83
CA PRO A 747 37.81 -8.91 11.64
C PRO A 747 36.32 -8.54 11.77
N PRO A 748 35.98 -7.42 12.44
CA PRO A 748 34.61 -6.91 12.50
C PRO A 748 33.95 -6.75 11.12
N ILE A 749 32.62 -6.80 11.09
CA ILE A 749 31.85 -6.44 9.89
C ILE A 749 32.13 -4.95 9.58
N LEU A 750 32.19 -4.60 8.29
CA LEU A 750 32.59 -3.31 7.73
C LEU A 750 34.09 -2.99 7.76
N ASN A 751 34.94 -3.80 8.40
CA ASN A 751 36.39 -3.59 8.30
C ASN A 751 36.90 -3.78 6.86
N ALA A 752 37.89 -2.98 6.49
CA ALA A 752 38.61 -3.11 5.24
C ALA A 752 39.73 -4.16 5.37
N LEU A 753 39.90 -4.97 4.34
CA LEU A 753 41.04 -5.86 4.14
C LEU A 753 41.79 -5.41 2.89
N GLU A 754 43.12 -5.51 2.93
CA GLU A 754 43.98 -5.20 1.80
C GLU A 754 44.63 -6.48 1.25
N THR A 755 44.61 -6.64 -0.07
CA THR A 755 45.32 -7.70 -0.78
C THR A 755 45.99 -7.15 -2.04
N GLN A 756 46.98 -7.87 -2.58
CA GLN A 756 47.53 -7.55 -3.90
C GLN A 756 46.83 -8.37 -4.99
N ASN A 757 46.43 -7.70 -6.07
CA ASN A 757 45.95 -8.32 -7.31
C ASN A 757 46.76 -7.77 -8.49
N ASN A 758 47.45 -8.62 -9.25
CA ASN A 758 48.30 -8.22 -10.40
C ASN A 758 49.31 -7.07 -10.12
N GLY A 759 49.81 -6.97 -8.88
CA GLY A 759 50.75 -5.91 -8.46
C GLY A 759 50.10 -4.59 -8.05
N GLN A 760 48.76 -4.50 -8.08
CA GLN A 760 47.98 -3.37 -7.57
C GLN A 760 47.28 -3.72 -6.25
N LYS A 761 46.97 -2.69 -5.45
CA LYS A 761 46.26 -2.82 -4.18
C LYS A 761 44.76 -3.00 -4.44
N LEU A 762 44.18 -4.07 -3.90
CA LEU A 762 42.73 -4.32 -3.91
C LEU A 762 42.19 -4.23 -2.49
N VAL A 763 41.15 -3.42 -2.30
CA VAL A 763 40.44 -3.28 -1.02
C VAL A 763 39.19 -4.15 -1.02
N LEU A 764 39.02 -4.92 0.05
CA LEU A 764 37.85 -5.75 0.31
C LEU A 764 37.17 -5.27 1.60
N GLU A 765 35.84 -5.28 1.66
CA GLU A 765 35.09 -4.97 2.89
C GLU A 765 34.46 -6.24 3.47
N VAL A 766 34.61 -6.46 4.77
CA VAL A 766 33.99 -7.61 5.45
C VAL A 766 32.48 -7.42 5.55
N SER A 767 31.72 -8.33 4.95
CA SER A 767 30.25 -8.27 4.90
C SER A 767 29.58 -9.26 5.84
N GLN A 768 30.14 -10.46 6.01
CA GLN A 768 29.55 -11.52 6.83
C GLN A 768 30.60 -12.44 7.44
N HIS A 769 30.33 -12.94 8.65
CA HIS A 769 31.09 -14.04 9.25
C HIS A 769 30.41 -15.38 8.91
N LEU A 770 31.17 -16.33 8.35
CA LEU A 770 30.64 -17.61 7.87
C LEU A 770 30.92 -18.80 8.80
N GLY A 771 31.62 -18.57 9.92
CA GLY A 771 32.13 -19.63 10.81
C GLY A 771 33.51 -20.15 10.39
N GLU A 772 34.12 -21.04 11.20
CA GLU A 772 35.44 -21.65 10.92
C GLU A 772 36.59 -20.65 10.62
N ASN A 773 36.57 -19.48 11.25
CA ASN A 773 37.51 -18.38 11.02
C ASN A 773 37.49 -17.85 9.58
N VAL A 774 36.31 -17.89 8.94
CA VAL A 774 36.08 -17.42 7.57
C VAL A 774 35.15 -16.22 7.54
N VAL A 775 35.49 -15.22 6.73
CA VAL A 775 34.65 -14.05 6.44
C VAL A 775 34.36 -13.95 4.95
N ARG A 776 33.15 -13.52 4.59
CA ARG A 776 32.77 -13.14 3.22
C ARG A 776 32.98 -11.65 3.04
N CYS A 777 33.58 -11.27 1.93
CA CYS A 777 33.91 -9.89 1.64
C CYS A 777 33.23 -9.38 0.35
N ILE A 778 33.18 -8.06 0.20
CA ILE A 778 32.78 -7.36 -1.02
C ILE A 778 34.01 -6.66 -1.56
N ALA A 779 34.33 -6.83 -2.84
CA ALA A 779 35.48 -6.18 -3.46
C ALA A 779 35.13 -4.78 -3.97
N MET A 780 36.05 -3.82 -3.79
CA MET A 780 35.92 -2.44 -4.27
C MET A 780 36.49 -2.23 -5.68
N ASP A 781 37.10 -3.24 -6.27
CA ASP A 781 37.63 -3.22 -7.64
C ASP A 781 37.63 -4.65 -8.23
N GLY A 782 37.95 -4.78 -9.52
CA GLY A 782 37.97 -6.02 -10.27
C GLY A 782 38.73 -7.15 -9.56
N THR A 783 38.15 -8.35 -9.59
CA THR A 783 38.73 -9.54 -8.95
C THR A 783 39.38 -10.49 -9.94
N GLU A 784 39.43 -10.11 -11.22
CA GLU A 784 40.13 -10.83 -12.27
C GLU A 784 41.62 -10.93 -11.93
N GLY A 785 42.17 -12.14 -11.92
CA GLY A 785 43.56 -12.42 -11.54
C GLY A 785 43.78 -12.73 -10.06
N LEU A 786 42.76 -12.61 -9.20
CA LEU A 786 42.88 -12.94 -7.78
C LEU A 786 42.98 -14.46 -7.57
N VAL A 787 44.10 -14.92 -6.99
CA VAL A 787 44.38 -16.35 -6.79
C VAL A 787 44.07 -16.81 -5.37
N ARG A 788 43.57 -18.04 -5.23
CA ARG A 788 43.41 -18.68 -3.93
C ARG A 788 44.77 -18.83 -3.23
N GLY A 789 44.81 -18.56 -1.93
CA GLY A 789 46.02 -18.55 -1.11
C GLY A 789 46.74 -17.21 -1.05
N ALA A 790 46.32 -16.21 -1.83
CA ALA A 790 46.84 -14.85 -1.74
C ALA A 790 46.60 -14.26 -0.35
N LYS A 791 47.57 -13.48 0.13
CA LYS A 791 47.58 -12.89 1.47
C LYS A 791 46.65 -11.67 1.51
N ALA A 792 45.71 -11.66 2.45
CA ALA A 792 44.88 -10.49 2.77
C ALA A 792 45.15 -10.05 4.22
N SER A 793 45.30 -8.75 4.46
CA SER A 793 45.60 -8.19 5.79
C SER A 793 44.47 -7.28 6.25
N ASP A 794 43.98 -7.48 7.47
CA ASP A 794 42.97 -6.62 8.11
C ASP A 794 43.58 -5.26 8.49
N THR A 795 42.97 -4.17 8.02
CA THR A 795 43.44 -2.81 8.34
C THR A 795 43.08 -2.39 9.77
N GLY A 796 42.16 -3.12 10.43
CA GLY A 796 41.67 -2.83 11.77
C GLY A 796 40.61 -1.73 11.82
N ALA A 797 40.21 -1.16 10.68
CA ALA A 797 39.18 -0.13 10.58
C ALA A 797 38.34 -0.31 9.30
N PRO A 798 37.17 0.34 9.21
CA PRO A 798 36.45 0.46 7.94
C PRO A 798 37.29 1.16 6.86
N ILE A 799 36.80 1.17 5.62
CA ILE A 799 37.45 1.95 4.54
C ILE A 799 37.57 3.41 4.98
N THR A 800 38.80 3.91 5.05
CA THR A 800 39.13 5.28 5.45
C THR A 800 39.62 6.10 4.27
N ILE A 801 39.08 7.30 4.12
CA ILE A 801 39.35 8.18 2.97
C ILE A 801 39.96 9.52 3.43
N PRO A 802 40.75 10.21 2.59
CA PRO A 802 41.24 11.55 2.90
C PRO A 802 40.07 12.54 2.94
N VAL A 803 40.08 13.46 3.89
CA VAL A 803 39.06 14.51 4.04
C VAL A 803 39.68 15.90 4.23
N GLY A 804 38.86 16.93 4.07
CA GLY A 804 39.20 18.33 4.29
C GLY A 804 39.71 19.08 3.07
N PRO A 805 40.22 20.32 3.23
CA PRO A 805 40.45 21.23 2.11
C PRO A 805 41.36 20.69 1.01
N ALA A 806 42.24 19.73 1.33
CA ALA A 806 43.11 19.05 0.36
C ALA A 806 42.34 18.21 -0.68
N THR A 807 41.07 17.88 -0.45
CA THR A 807 40.21 17.16 -1.41
C THR A 807 39.51 18.10 -2.40
N LEU A 808 39.54 19.41 -2.18
CA LEU A 808 38.89 20.38 -3.07
C LEU A 808 39.63 20.48 -4.41
N GLY A 809 38.89 20.49 -5.51
CA GLY A 809 39.40 20.47 -6.88
C GLY A 809 40.03 19.14 -7.32
N ARG A 810 39.91 18.10 -6.50
CA ARG A 810 40.43 16.74 -6.75
C ARG A 810 39.31 15.79 -7.18
N ILE A 811 39.68 14.77 -7.94
CA ILE A 811 38.81 13.64 -8.29
C ILE A 811 39.30 12.40 -7.53
N ILE A 812 38.40 11.78 -6.75
CA ILE A 812 38.71 10.67 -5.85
C ILE A 812 37.81 9.47 -6.16
N ASN A 813 38.34 8.25 -6.06
CA ASN A 813 37.55 7.02 -6.18
C ASN A 813 36.89 6.60 -4.84
N VAL A 814 36.21 5.45 -4.84
CA VAL A 814 35.53 4.92 -3.64
C VAL A 814 36.44 4.68 -2.43
N THR A 815 37.71 4.30 -2.66
CA THR A 815 38.70 4.00 -1.59
C THR A 815 39.47 5.22 -1.11
N GLY A 816 39.25 6.40 -1.71
CA GLY A 816 39.94 7.62 -1.32
C GLY A 816 41.20 7.92 -2.14
N ASP A 817 41.50 7.12 -3.16
CA ASP A 817 42.66 7.30 -4.03
C ASP A 817 42.37 8.34 -5.13
N PRO A 818 43.30 9.27 -5.41
CA PRO A 818 43.10 10.28 -6.45
C PRO A 818 43.21 9.67 -7.85
N ILE A 819 42.25 10.01 -8.72
CA ILE A 819 42.16 9.52 -10.11
C ILE A 819 42.25 10.65 -11.14
N ASP A 820 42.76 11.82 -10.73
CA ASP A 820 42.90 13.02 -11.57
C ASP A 820 44.30 13.22 -12.16
N GLU A 821 45.21 12.24 -12.00
CA GLU A 821 46.61 12.32 -12.44
C GLU A 821 47.44 13.44 -11.79
N ARG A 822 46.93 14.14 -10.76
CA ARG A 822 47.63 15.25 -10.07
C ARG A 822 48.52 14.80 -8.89
N GLY A 823 48.82 13.51 -8.81
CA GLY A 823 49.60 12.90 -7.72
C GLY A 823 48.82 12.73 -6.41
N PRO A 824 49.45 12.27 -5.32
CA PRO A 824 48.77 11.94 -4.06
C PRO A 824 48.18 13.18 -3.36
N ILE A 825 47.03 13.01 -2.70
CA ILE A 825 46.44 14.04 -1.82
C ILE A 825 47.26 14.11 -0.53
N LYS A 826 47.89 15.25 -0.27
CA LYS A 826 48.71 15.47 0.93
C LYS A 826 47.82 15.96 2.08
N THR A 827 47.35 15.04 2.91
CA THR A 827 46.57 15.34 4.12
C THR A 827 46.93 14.37 5.24
N ASP A 828 46.80 14.81 6.49
CA ASP A 828 46.87 13.99 7.70
C ASP A 828 45.47 13.62 8.25
N LYS A 829 44.40 14.13 7.63
CA LYS A 829 43.01 13.93 8.05
C LYS A 829 42.34 12.82 7.24
N PHE A 830 41.94 11.76 7.93
CA PHE A 830 41.21 10.62 7.35
C PHE A 830 39.97 10.30 8.17
N ARG A 831 38.88 9.89 7.52
CA ARG A 831 37.65 9.46 8.18
C ARG A 831 37.09 8.17 7.55
N PRO A 832 36.43 7.31 8.33
CA PRO A 832 35.77 6.12 7.80
C PRO A 832 34.52 6.49 7.00
N ILE A 833 34.24 5.74 5.92
CA ILE A 833 33.03 5.95 5.10
C ILE A 833 31.74 5.52 5.82
N HIS A 834 31.87 4.60 6.78
CA HIS A 834 30.80 4.15 7.66
C HIS A 834 30.85 4.95 8.96
N ALA A 835 29.81 5.75 9.19
CA ALA A 835 29.64 6.57 10.38
C ALA A 835 28.17 6.51 10.82
N GLU A 836 27.95 6.69 12.12
CA GLU A 836 26.60 6.85 12.67
C GLU A 836 26.05 8.25 12.33
N ALA A 837 24.72 8.37 12.27
CA ALA A 837 24.07 9.67 12.09
C ALA A 837 24.27 10.58 13.33
N PRO A 838 24.27 11.92 13.17
CA PRO A 838 24.36 12.84 14.30
C PRO A 838 23.25 12.59 15.34
N GLU A 839 23.59 12.65 16.63
CA GLU A 839 22.62 12.46 17.70
C GLU A 839 21.53 13.55 17.66
N PHE A 840 20.31 13.21 18.08
CA PHE A 840 19.17 14.15 18.07
C PHE A 840 19.45 15.47 18.80
N VAL A 841 20.29 15.46 19.84
CA VAL A 841 20.66 16.65 20.62
C VAL A 841 21.59 17.62 19.85
N GLU A 842 22.26 17.13 18.82
CA GLU A 842 23.16 17.91 17.96
C GLU A 842 22.43 18.45 16.72
N GLN A 843 21.20 18.00 16.46
CA GLN A 843 20.39 18.41 15.31
C GLN A 843 19.66 19.73 15.58
N SER A 844 19.59 20.60 14.58
CA SER A 844 18.80 21.84 14.69
C SER A 844 17.31 21.57 14.53
N THR A 845 16.47 22.21 15.34
CA THR A 845 15.01 22.12 15.25
C THR A 845 14.38 23.28 14.47
N THR A 846 15.17 24.23 13.97
CA THR A 846 14.65 25.38 13.21
C THR A 846 14.56 25.05 11.72
N ALA A 847 13.37 25.23 11.14
CA ALA A 847 13.16 25.12 9.71
C ALA A 847 13.59 26.44 9.03
N GLU A 848 14.61 26.36 8.17
CA GLU A 848 15.13 27.50 7.40
C GLU A 848 15.17 27.15 5.91
N ILE A 849 14.86 28.11 5.05
CA ILE A 849 14.97 27.94 3.60
C ILE A 849 16.42 28.18 3.14
N LEU A 850 16.88 27.37 2.20
CA LEU A 850 18.09 27.61 1.45
C LEU A 850 17.73 28.37 0.18
N VAL A 851 18.04 29.66 0.14
CA VAL A 851 17.81 30.51 -1.04
C VAL A 851 18.84 30.16 -2.12
N THR A 852 18.34 29.65 -3.25
CA THR A 852 19.16 29.14 -4.37
C THR A 852 19.52 30.21 -5.40
N GLY A 853 18.79 31.32 -5.40
CA GLY A 853 18.89 32.35 -6.42
C GLY A 853 18.21 31.96 -7.75
N ILE A 854 17.47 30.84 -7.79
CA ILE A 854 16.70 30.37 -8.95
C ILE A 854 15.22 30.63 -8.69
N LYS A 855 14.62 31.54 -9.46
CA LYS A 855 13.25 32.05 -9.23
C LYS A 855 12.20 30.97 -9.04
N VAL A 856 12.15 29.99 -9.94
CA VAL A 856 11.14 28.91 -9.91
C VAL A 856 11.30 28.01 -8.69
N VAL A 857 12.53 27.75 -8.25
CA VAL A 857 12.82 26.96 -7.04
C VAL A 857 12.45 27.77 -5.81
N ASP A 858 13.01 28.97 -5.67
CA ASP A 858 12.84 29.79 -4.48
C ASP A 858 11.39 30.21 -4.26
N LEU A 859 10.63 30.46 -5.33
CA LEU A 859 9.21 30.80 -5.23
C LEU A 859 8.32 29.58 -4.96
N LEU A 860 8.42 28.51 -5.77
CA LEU A 860 7.42 27.44 -5.82
C LEU A 860 7.86 26.14 -5.13
N ALA A 861 9.15 25.84 -5.09
CA ALA A 861 9.68 24.62 -4.48
C ALA A 861 10.91 24.94 -3.58
N PRO A 862 10.77 25.83 -2.57
CA PRO A 862 11.91 26.31 -1.78
C PRO A 862 12.62 25.16 -1.06
N TYR A 863 13.94 25.12 -1.12
CA TYR A 863 14.72 24.05 -0.50
C TYR A 863 14.89 24.29 1.00
N ALA A 864 14.88 23.22 1.78
CA ALA A 864 15.18 23.28 3.21
C ALA A 864 16.69 23.26 3.44
N ARG A 865 17.20 24.09 4.34
CA ARG A 865 18.59 24.02 4.81
C ARG A 865 18.79 22.71 5.58
N GLY A 866 19.71 21.88 5.12
CA GLY A 866 19.91 20.50 5.59
C GLY A 866 18.92 19.49 5.03
N GLY A 867 18.10 19.89 4.06
CA GLY A 867 17.06 19.05 3.48
C GLY A 867 17.56 18.10 2.41
N LYS A 868 16.68 17.19 2.01
CA LYS A 868 16.90 16.19 0.96
C LYS A 868 16.00 16.50 -0.23
N ILE A 869 16.60 16.79 -1.38
CA ILE A 869 15.89 17.22 -2.58
C ILE A 869 16.00 16.15 -3.65
N GLY A 870 14.86 15.71 -4.18
CA GLY A 870 14.81 14.85 -5.36
C GLY A 870 14.78 15.69 -6.64
N LEU A 871 15.74 15.47 -7.53
CA LEU A 871 15.79 16.09 -8.85
C LEU A 871 15.38 15.07 -9.92
N PHE A 872 14.26 15.32 -10.60
CA PHE A 872 13.67 14.43 -11.60
C PHE A 872 13.80 15.02 -12.99
N GLY A 873 13.90 14.17 -14.00
CA GLY A 873 13.87 14.61 -15.40
C GLY A 873 14.50 13.60 -16.35
N GLY A 874 14.04 13.60 -17.60
CA GLY A 874 14.58 12.75 -18.66
C GLY A 874 15.98 13.18 -19.12
N ALA A 875 16.59 12.44 -20.04
CA ALA A 875 17.81 12.90 -20.70
C ALA A 875 17.53 14.15 -21.56
N GLY A 876 18.43 15.14 -21.50
CA GLY A 876 18.37 16.35 -22.34
C GLY A 876 17.57 17.54 -21.78
N VAL A 877 16.92 17.41 -20.61
CA VAL A 877 16.11 18.50 -20.00
C VAL A 877 16.92 19.53 -19.20
N GLY A 878 18.26 19.43 -19.19
CA GLY A 878 19.14 20.41 -18.53
C GLY A 878 19.53 20.11 -17.08
N LYS A 879 19.46 18.86 -16.60
CA LYS A 879 19.83 18.46 -15.22
C LYS A 879 21.23 18.91 -14.79
N THR A 880 22.25 18.62 -15.61
CA THR A 880 23.65 18.96 -15.31
C THR A 880 23.84 20.47 -15.22
N VAL A 881 23.26 21.22 -16.15
CA VAL A 881 23.28 22.69 -16.19
C VAL A 881 22.61 23.27 -14.93
N PHE A 882 21.50 22.68 -14.48
CA PHE A 882 20.82 23.08 -13.24
C PHE A 882 21.68 22.81 -11.99
N ILE A 883 22.32 21.64 -11.89
CA ILE A 883 23.22 21.29 -10.79
C ILE A 883 24.43 22.25 -10.75
N GLN A 884 25.05 22.52 -11.89
CA GLN A 884 26.18 23.44 -11.99
C GLN A 884 25.80 24.86 -11.57
N GLU A 885 24.63 25.34 -11.98
CA GLU A 885 24.17 26.66 -11.57
C GLU A 885 23.92 26.73 -10.06
N LEU A 886 23.35 25.68 -9.45
CA LEU A 886 23.21 25.61 -7.99
C LEU A 886 24.56 25.67 -7.28
N ILE A 887 25.56 24.92 -7.74
CA ILE A 887 26.93 24.95 -7.19
C ILE A 887 27.51 26.36 -7.31
N ASN A 888 27.40 26.98 -8.48
CA ASN A 888 27.90 28.33 -8.75
C ASN A 888 27.21 29.38 -7.86
N ASN A 889 25.88 29.35 -7.74
CA ASN A 889 25.13 30.33 -6.97
C ASN A 889 25.43 30.22 -5.48
N ILE A 890 25.59 29.01 -4.96
CA ILE A 890 25.85 28.80 -3.54
C ILE A 890 27.28 29.18 -3.18
N ALA A 891 28.24 28.87 -4.06
CA ALA A 891 29.61 29.33 -3.91
C ALA A 891 29.71 30.88 -3.89
N LYS A 892 28.90 31.57 -4.71
CA LYS A 892 28.88 33.04 -4.80
C LYS A 892 28.10 33.71 -3.66
N ALA A 893 26.95 33.16 -3.27
CA ALA A 893 26.01 33.80 -2.34
C ALA A 893 26.22 33.41 -0.86
N HIS A 894 26.65 32.17 -0.59
CA HIS A 894 26.71 31.62 0.77
C HIS A 894 28.11 31.19 1.22
N GLY A 895 29.10 31.18 0.32
CA GLY A 895 30.50 30.86 0.65
C GLY A 895 30.78 29.41 1.06
N GLY A 896 29.78 28.52 0.92
CA GLY A 896 29.85 27.11 1.31
C GLY A 896 30.61 26.20 0.34
N TYR A 897 30.91 24.98 0.78
CA TYR A 897 31.56 23.94 -0.03
C TYR A 897 30.53 23.04 -0.73
N SER A 898 30.90 22.44 -1.85
CA SER A 898 30.10 21.42 -2.53
C SER A 898 30.85 20.10 -2.64
N VAL A 899 30.12 18.99 -2.56
CA VAL A 899 30.64 17.65 -2.83
C VAL A 899 29.78 17.01 -3.90
N PHE A 900 30.38 16.63 -5.02
CA PHE A 900 29.69 15.96 -6.11
C PHE A 900 30.05 14.48 -6.12
N THR A 901 29.04 13.62 -6.08
CA THR A 901 29.19 12.18 -5.99
C THR A 901 28.53 11.49 -7.19
N GLY A 902 29.37 11.05 -8.12
CA GLY A 902 28.96 10.31 -9.31
C GLY A 902 28.87 8.80 -9.04
N VAL A 903 27.67 8.27 -8.80
CA VAL A 903 27.39 6.87 -8.53
C VAL A 903 27.00 6.14 -9.82
N GLY A 904 27.93 5.34 -10.36
CA GLY A 904 27.71 4.65 -11.63
C GLY A 904 27.64 5.65 -12.78
N GLU A 905 28.52 6.64 -12.75
CA GLU A 905 28.63 7.67 -13.80
C GLU A 905 29.45 7.16 -14.99
N ARG A 906 29.18 7.72 -16.18
CA ARG A 906 30.03 7.45 -17.35
C ARG A 906 31.28 8.30 -17.28
N THR A 907 32.44 7.72 -17.59
CA THR A 907 33.73 8.43 -17.57
C THR A 907 33.71 9.70 -18.43
N ARG A 908 33.04 9.67 -19.59
CA ARG A 908 32.87 10.86 -20.45
C ARG A 908 32.12 11.98 -19.73
N GLU A 909 30.98 11.67 -19.11
CA GLU A 909 30.11 12.64 -18.45
C GLU A 909 30.79 13.27 -17.23
N GLY A 910 31.52 12.47 -16.43
CA GLY A 910 32.35 12.99 -15.33
C GLY A 910 33.53 13.85 -15.79
N ASN A 911 34.17 13.49 -16.91
CA ASN A 911 35.26 14.27 -17.48
C ASN A 911 34.79 15.61 -18.05
N ASP A 912 33.67 15.60 -18.78
CA ASP A 912 33.03 16.82 -19.32
C ASP A 912 32.65 17.77 -18.17
N LEU A 913 32.01 17.25 -17.11
CA LEU A 913 31.68 18.01 -15.90
C LEU A 913 32.91 18.64 -15.23
N TYR A 914 34.01 17.90 -15.13
CA TYR A 914 35.24 18.40 -14.52
C TYR A 914 35.84 19.58 -15.29
N HIS A 915 35.89 19.48 -16.62
CA HIS A 915 36.39 20.56 -17.47
C HIS A 915 35.44 21.76 -17.50
N GLU A 916 34.12 21.53 -17.57
CA GLU A 916 33.13 22.61 -17.48
C GLU A 916 33.23 23.39 -16.15
N MET A 917 33.50 22.69 -15.05
CA MET A 917 33.75 23.32 -13.74
C MET A 917 35.06 24.12 -13.70
N GLN A 918 36.06 23.76 -14.51
CA GLN A 918 37.29 24.55 -14.68
C GLN A 918 37.03 25.80 -15.51
N GLU A 919 36.30 25.67 -16.62
CA GLU A 919 35.95 26.78 -17.52
C GLU A 919 35.08 27.83 -16.80
N THR A 920 34.16 27.38 -15.95
CA THR A 920 33.30 28.24 -15.11
C THR A 920 33.98 28.75 -13.84
N SER A 921 35.27 28.45 -13.63
CA SER A 921 36.08 28.85 -12.48
C SER A 921 35.57 28.37 -11.10
N VAL A 922 34.71 27.35 -11.08
CA VAL A 922 34.28 26.62 -9.87
C VAL A 922 35.43 25.77 -9.33
N ILE A 923 36.20 25.18 -10.24
CA ILE A 923 37.47 24.50 -9.96
C ILE A 923 38.61 25.38 -10.47
N GLN A 924 39.50 25.75 -9.56
CA GLN A 924 40.71 26.51 -9.87
C GLN A 924 41.91 25.63 -9.51
N LEU A 925 42.67 25.20 -10.51
CA LEU A 925 43.77 24.24 -10.32
C LEU A 925 44.90 24.80 -9.44
N ASP A 926 45.14 26.12 -9.55
CA ASP A 926 46.15 26.87 -8.80
C ASP A 926 45.54 27.83 -7.76
N GLY A 927 44.23 27.67 -7.46
CA GLY A 927 43.45 28.57 -6.58
C GLY A 927 42.53 27.83 -5.61
N ASP A 928 41.69 28.58 -4.90
CA ASP A 928 40.79 28.04 -3.87
C ASP A 928 39.53 27.41 -4.49
N SER A 929 39.66 26.17 -4.96
CA SER A 929 38.52 25.36 -5.42
C SER A 929 37.49 25.17 -4.30
N LYS A 930 36.19 25.15 -4.66
CA LYS A 930 35.09 25.03 -3.69
C LYS A 930 34.32 23.71 -3.77
N VAL A 931 34.71 22.81 -4.67
CA VAL A 931 34.05 21.52 -4.89
C VAL A 931 35.03 20.35 -4.75
N ALA A 932 34.60 19.26 -4.12
CA ALA A 932 35.29 17.96 -4.15
C ALA A 932 34.47 16.98 -5.00
N LEU A 933 35.16 16.13 -5.80
CA LEU A 933 34.51 15.19 -6.71
C LEU A 933 34.85 13.76 -6.33
N VAL A 934 33.81 12.93 -6.15
CA VAL A 934 33.93 11.50 -5.89
C VAL A 934 33.22 10.73 -6.99
N PHE A 935 33.91 9.82 -7.66
CA PHE A 935 33.33 9.03 -8.75
C PHE A 935 33.49 7.53 -8.51
N GLY A 936 32.41 6.80 -8.79
CA GLY A 936 32.45 5.38 -9.10
C GLY A 936 31.85 5.14 -10.47
N GLN A 937 32.58 4.42 -11.32
CA GLN A 937 32.23 4.26 -12.73
C GLN A 937 31.15 3.17 -12.95
N MET A 938 30.42 3.24 -14.06
CA MET A 938 29.43 2.20 -14.42
C MET A 938 30.02 0.78 -14.53
N ASN A 939 31.27 0.67 -14.97
CA ASN A 939 31.99 -0.58 -15.18
C ASN A 939 32.68 -1.11 -13.91
N GLU A 940 32.65 -0.37 -12.81
CA GLU A 940 33.19 -0.84 -11.54
C GLU A 940 32.26 -1.88 -10.88
N PRO A 941 32.81 -2.78 -10.05
CA PRO A 941 32.02 -3.77 -9.33
C PRO A 941 30.89 -3.13 -8.50
N PRO A 942 29.79 -3.87 -8.28
CA PRO A 942 28.65 -3.34 -7.51
C PRO A 942 29.04 -2.94 -6.07
N GLY A 943 30.09 -3.54 -5.50
CA GLY A 943 30.64 -3.14 -4.21
C GLY A 943 31.11 -1.68 -4.17
N ALA A 944 31.86 -1.23 -5.18
CA ALA A 944 32.30 0.15 -5.30
C ALA A 944 31.10 1.09 -5.43
N ARG A 945 30.18 0.79 -6.36
CA ARG A 945 28.98 1.61 -6.60
C ARG A 945 28.08 1.73 -5.35
N ALA A 946 28.00 0.69 -4.53
CA ALA A 946 27.25 0.69 -3.27
C ALA A 946 27.93 1.46 -2.11
N ARG A 947 29.16 1.97 -2.30
CA ARG A 947 29.93 2.69 -1.26
C ARG A 947 30.31 4.12 -1.65
N VAL A 948 30.33 4.45 -2.94
CA VAL A 948 30.69 5.78 -3.47
C VAL A 948 29.86 6.91 -2.84
N ALA A 949 28.54 6.72 -2.66
CA ALA A 949 27.67 7.70 -1.99
C ALA A 949 28.14 8.01 -0.56
N LEU A 950 28.60 6.99 0.18
CA LEU A 950 29.10 7.13 1.54
C LEU A 950 30.44 7.87 1.59
N THR A 951 31.33 7.61 0.62
CA THR A 951 32.60 8.32 0.46
C THR A 951 32.38 9.83 0.27
N GLY A 952 31.46 10.21 -0.63
CA GLY A 952 31.09 11.63 -0.82
C GLY A 952 30.47 12.25 0.42
N LEU A 953 29.55 11.53 1.07
CA LEU A 953 28.92 11.97 2.32
C LEU A 953 29.96 12.20 3.44
N THR A 954 30.95 11.32 3.60
CA THR A 954 32.00 11.48 4.62
C THR A 954 32.86 12.73 4.41
N ILE A 955 33.11 13.14 3.16
CA ILE A 955 33.77 14.43 2.87
C ILE A 955 32.87 15.59 3.29
N ALA A 956 31.57 15.53 2.97
CA ALA A 956 30.62 16.57 3.35
C ALA A 956 30.47 16.69 4.87
N GLU A 957 30.42 15.57 5.59
CA GLU A 957 30.38 15.51 7.05
C GLU A 957 31.61 16.13 7.70
N TYR A 958 32.79 15.96 7.12
CA TYR A 958 33.98 16.65 7.64
C TYR A 958 33.80 18.18 7.61
N PHE A 959 33.36 18.74 6.49
CA PHE A 959 33.15 20.18 6.37
C PHE A 959 32.03 20.69 7.28
N ARG A 960 30.96 19.90 7.48
CA ARG A 960 29.89 20.20 8.43
C ARG A 960 30.37 20.17 9.89
N ASP A 961 31.01 19.08 10.29
CA ASP A 961 31.23 18.75 11.71
C ASP A 961 32.49 19.40 12.30
N GLU A 962 33.55 19.52 11.50
CA GLU A 962 34.85 20.08 11.93
C GLU A 962 34.98 21.55 11.54
N GLU A 963 34.54 21.92 10.34
CA GLU A 963 34.68 23.30 9.82
C GLU A 963 33.41 24.13 9.97
N GLY A 964 32.30 23.55 10.44
CA GLY A 964 31.05 24.25 10.70
C GLY A 964 30.43 24.88 9.45
N GLN A 965 30.64 24.25 8.28
CA GLN A 965 30.19 24.78 7.01
C GLN A 965 28.81 24.26 6.62
N ASP A 966 28.08 25.05 5.85
CA ASP A 966 26.94 24.57 5.09
C ASP A 966 27.43 23.98 3.77
N VAL A 967 27.11 22.71 3.54
CA VAL A 967 27.64 21.92 2.44
C VAL A 967 26.50 21.47 1.54
N LEU A 968 26.70 21.59 0.23
CA LEU A 968 25.83 20.96 -0.75
C LEU A 968 26.40 19.61 -1.20
N LEU A 969 25.63 18.55 -1.00
CA LEU A 969 25.96 17.21 -1.46
C LEU A 969 25.12 16.85 -2.69
N PHE A 970 25.77 16.59 -3.81
CA PHE A 970 25.11 16.10 -5.02
C PHE A 970 25.33 14.60 -5.16
N ILE A 971 24.26 13.85 -5.38
CA ILE A 971 24.30 12.41 -5.65
C ILE A 971 23.65 12.14 -7.01
N ASP A 972 24.47 11.90 -8.03
CA ASP A 972 24.00 11.46 -9.34
C ASP A 972 24.58 10.06 -9.63
N ASN A 973 23.85 8.96 -9.51
CA ASN A 973 22.41 8.86 -9.30
C ASN A 973 22.07 8.01 -8.05
N ILE A 974 21.14 8.47 -7.23
CA ILE A 974 20.73 7.72 -6.02
C ILE A 974 20.06 6.38 -6.35
N PHE A 975 19.42 6.28 -7.51
CA PHE A 975 18.88 5.01 -8.01
C PHE A 975 20.00 3.99 -8.27
N ARG A 976 21.17 4.43 -8.76
CA ARG A 976 22.32 3.53 -9.02
C ARG A 976 22.95 3.01 -7.74
N PHE A 977 22.90 3.78 -6.65
CA PHE A 977 23.25 3.28 -5.31
C PHE A 977 22.33 2.13 -4.90
N THR A 978 21.02 2.29 -5.10
CA THR A 978 20.03 1.25 -4.80
C THR A 978 20.21 0.00 -5.67
N GLN A 979 20.41 0.18 -6.98
CA GLN A 979 20.65 -0.93 -7.90
C GLN A 979 21.93 -1.71 -7.53
N ALA A 980 23.01 -1.00 -7.20
CA ALA A 980 24.24 -1.64 -6.73
C ALA A 980 24.01 -2.44 -5.44
N GLY A 981 23.15 -1.96 -4.54
CA GLY A 981 22.72 -2.70 -3.35
C GLY A 981 22.03 -4.03 -3.69
N SER A 982 21.17 -4.06 -4.71
CA SER A 982 20.53 -5.30 -5.18
C SER A 982 21.57 -6.29 -5.73
N GLU A 983 22.51 -5.82 -6.55
CA GLU A 983 23.60 -6.63 -7.10
C GLU A 983 24.53 -7.18 -6.00
N VAL A 984 24.89 -6.37 -5.00
CA VAL A 984 25.66 -6.80 -3.82
C VAL A 984 24.88 -7.85 -3.03
N SER A 985 23.57 -7.64 -2.83
CA SER A 985 22.71 -8.58 -2.11
C SER A 985 22.63 -9.95 -2.81
N ALA A 986 22.54 -9.94 -4.14
CA ALA A 986 22.61 -11.15 -4.96
C ALA A 986 23.96 -11.86 -4.81
N LEU A 987 25.09 -11.12 -4.84
CA LEU A 987 26.43 -11.68 -4.61
C LEU A 987 26.59 -12.31 -3.21
N LEU A 988 25.88 -11.77 -2.21
CA LEU A 988 25.86 -12.31 -0.86
C LEU A 988 24.92 -13.52 -0.71
N GLY A 989 24.17 -13.87 -1.75
CA GLY A 989 23.21 -14.98 -1.74
C GLY A 989 21.95 -14.68 -0.90
N ARG A 990 21.63 -13.40 -0.70
CA ARG A 990 20.38 -12.98 -0.04
C ARG A 990 19.23 -13.05 -1.04
N ILE A 991 18.07 -13.51 -0.58
CA ILE A 991 16.86 -13.59 -1.41
C ILE A 991 16.38 -12.16 -1.70
N PRO A 992 16.14 -11.78 -2.97
CA PRO A 992 15.58 -10.48 -3.32
C PRO A 992 14.17 -10.27 -2.72
N SER A 993 13.83 -9.04 -2.39
CA SER A 993 12.51 -8.59 -1.96
C SER A 993 11.65 -8.19 -3.17
N ALA A 994 10.72 -7.23 -3.02
CA ALA A 994 9.85 -6.75 -4.09
C ALA A 994 10.66 -6.26 -5.31
N VAL A 995 10.20 -6.61 -6.52
CA VAL A 995 10.76 -6.17 -7.81
C VAL A 995 12.27 -6.50 -7.99
N GLY A 996 12.83 -7.41 -7.18
CA GLY A 996 14.22 -7.84 -7.31
C GLY A 996 15.25 -7.00 -6.52
N TYR A 997 14.80 -6.12 -5.61
CA TYR A 997 15.70 -5.34 -4.75
C TYR A 997 16.19 -6.12 -3.52
N GLN A 998 17.18 -5.58 -2.80
CA GLN A 998 17.69 -6.18 -1.58
C GLN A 998 16.69 -6.04 -0.41
N PRO A 999 16.57 -7.04 0.49
CA PRO A 999 15.68 -6.95 1.65
C PRO A 999 16.11 -5.87 2.66
N THR A 1000 17.36 -5.42 2.60
CA THR A 1000 17.91 -4.34 3.43
C THR A 1000 17.70 -2.94 2.83
N LEU A 1001 16.98 -2.81 1.71
CA LEU A 1001 16.89 -1.56 0.95
C LEU A 1001 16.51 -0.35 1.83
N ALA A 1002 15.46 -0.48 2.63
CA ALA A 1002 15.01 0.58 3.53
C ALA A 1002 16.05 0.95 4.60
N VAL A 1003 16.80 -0.04 5.10
CA VAL A 1003 17.83 0.19 6.13
C VAL A 1003 19.06 0.85 5.52
N ASP A 1004 19.56 0.35 4.38
CA ASP A 1004 20.75 0.88 3.72
C ASP A 1004 20.51 2.31 3.22
N MET A 1005 19.32 2.58 2.66
CA MET A 1005 18.90 3.94 2.28
C MET A 1005 18.75 4.82 3.52
N GLY A 1006 18.04 4.36 4.55
CA GLY A 1006 17.80 5.12 5.78
C GLY A 1006 19.11 5.51 6.48
N GLN A 1007 20.05 4.59 6.66
CA GLN A 1007 21.34 4.87 7.31
C GLN A 1007 22.13 5.99 6.63
N MET A 1008 22.09 6.05 5.29
CA MET A 1008 22.76 7.10 4.53
C MET A 1008 21.97 8.41 4.56
N GLN A 1009 20.64 8.35 4.42
CA GLN A 1009 19.79 9.55 4.42
C GLN A 1009 19.76 10.24 5.79
N GLU A 1010 19.78 9.50 6.92
CA GLU A 1010 19.74 10.08 8.27
C GLU A 1010 21.01 10.88 8.62
N ARG A 1011 22.14 10.57 7.97
CA ARG A 1011 23.39 11.33 8.12
C ARG A 1011 23.32 12.71 7.44
N ILE A 1012 22.42 12.89 6.47
CA ILE A 1012 22.16 14.17 5.78
C ILE A 1012 21.15 14.97 6.62
N THR A 1013 21.66 15.94 7.38
CA THR A 1013 20.86 16.77 8.28
C THR A 1013 21.57 18.07 8.65
N THR A 1014 20.85 18.99 9.30
CA THR A 1014 21.39 20.20 9.92
C THR A 1014 21.78 19.93 11.37
N THR A 1015 23.01 20.29 11.72
CA THR A 1015 23.51 20.27 13.11
C THR A 1015 23.61 21.68 13.68
N THR A 1016 23.91 21.81 14.96
CA THR A 1016 24.20 23.11 15.59
C THR A 1016 25.45 23.81 15.03
N LYS A 1017 26.30 23.10 14.27
CA LYS A 1017 27.54 23.65 13.71
C LYS A 1017 27.44 24.05 12.24
N GLY A 1018 26.68 23.30 11.45
CA GLY A 1018 26.52 23.46 10.01
C GLY A 1018 25.51 22.46 9.44
N SER A 1019 25.23 22.53 8.14
CA SER A 1019 24.23 21.68 7.47
C SER A 1019 24.79 20.92 6.26
N ILE A 1020 24.20 19.76 5.96
CA ILE A 1020 24.37 19.11 4.64
C ILE A 1020 23.02 19.12 3.95
N THR A 1021 22.90 19.93 2.90
CA THR A 1021 21.73 19.90 2.02
C THR A 1021 22.04 19.01 0.83
N SER A 1022 21.21 18.02 0.54
CA SER A 1022 21.47 17.08 -0.56
C SER A 1022 20.55 17.29 -1.75
N VAL A 1023 21.11 17.26 -2.96
CA VAL A 1023 20.36 17.22 -4.22
C VAL A 1023 20.67 15.91 -4.91
N GLN A 1024 19.66 15.06 -5.02
CA GLN A 1024 19.79 13.67 -5.43
C GLN A 1024 19.05 13.49 -6.75
N ALA A 1025 19.77 13.16 -7.82
CA ALA A 1025 19.13 12.84 -9.08
C ALA A 1025 18.43 11.50 -8.95
N VAL A 1026 17.11 11.45 -9.16
CA VAL A 1026 16.33 10.22 -9.07
C VAL A 1026 15.93 9.79 -10.47
N TYR A 1027 16.39 8.61 -10.87
CA TYR A 1027 15.86 7.92 -12.05
C TYR A 1027 14.65 7.09 -11.64
N VAL A 1028 13.52 7.28 -12.32
CA VAL A 1028 12.31 6.49 -12.12
C VAL A 1028 12.22 5.47 -13.27
N PRO A 1029 12.41 4.16 -13.01
CA PRO A 1029 12.33 3.15 -14.06
C PRO A 1029 10.93 3.10 -14.66
N ALA A 1030 10.84 3.12 -15.99
CA ALA A 1030 9.56 3.06 -16.71
C ALA A 1030 8.50 4.09 -16.24
N ASP A 1031 8.94 5.19 -15.63
CA ASP A 1031 8.07 6.21 -15.00
C ASP A 1031 7.15 5.64 -13.89
N ASP A 1032 7.49 4.48 -13.31
CA ASP A 1032 6.81 3.85 -12.18
C ASP A 1032 7.32 4.39 -10.83
N LEU A 1033 6.58 5.35 -10.28
CA LEU A 1033 6.86 5.94 -8.96
C LEU A 1033 6.62 4.95 -7.79
N THR A 1034 5.99 3.80 -8.05
CA THR A 1034 5.72 2.76 -7.06
C THR A 1034 6.83 1.70 -6.97
N ASP A 1035 7.82 1.76 -7.87
CA ASP A 1035 9.01 0.92 -7.76
C ASP A 1035 9.67 1.10 -6.37
N PRO A 1036 10.09 0.01 -5.69
CA PRO A 1036 10.63 0.10 -4.34
C PRO A 1036 11.82 1.07 -4.18
N ALA A 1037 12.65 1.27 -5.21
CA ALA A 1037 13.80 2.15 -5.16
C ALA A 1037 13.44 3.65 -5.09
N PRO A 1038 12.66 4.22 -6.04
CA PRO A 1038 12.16 5.58 -5.91
C PRO A 1038 11.24 5.73 -4.70
N ALA A 1039 10.33 4.78 -4.43
CA ALA A 1039 9.40 4.87 -3.29
C ALA A 1039 10.11 4.98 -1.93
N THR A 1040 11.17 4.18 -1.72
CA THR A 1040 11.98 4.25 -0.48
C THR A 1040 12.75 5.57 -0.41
N THR A 1041 13.24 6.08 -1.54
CA THR A 1041 13.94 7.37 -1.59
C THR A 1041 12.98 8.53 -1.27
N PHE A 1042 11.74 8.49 -1.79
CA PHE A 1042 10.72 9.54 -1.59
C PHE A 1042 10.33 9.74 -0.13
N ALA A 1043 10.33 8.68 0.68
CA ALA A 1043 10.04 8.78 2.10
C ALA A 1043 10.98 9.76 2.83
N HIS A 1044 12.20 9.96 2.31
CA HIS A 1044 13.21 10.82 2.91
C HIS A 1044 13.29 12.21 2.27
N LEU A 1045 12.59 12.50 1.17
CA LEU A 1045 12.69 13.80 0.49
C LEU A 1045 11.85 14.89 1.16
N ASP A 1046 12.42 16.09 1.27
CA ASP A 1046 11.76 17.31 1.77
C ASP A 1046 11.20 18.19 0.65
N ALA A 1047 11.83 18.12 -0.53
CA ALA A 1047 11.39 18.81 -1.73
C ALA A 1047 11.64 17.95 -2.99
N THR A 1048 10.88 18.23 -4.03
CA THR A 1048 10.93 17.57 -5.33
C THR A 1048 10.92 18.62 -6.42
N THR A 1049 11.94 18.58 -7.28
CA THR A 1049 12.10 19.46 -8.44
C THR A 1049 12.02 18.62 -9.70
N VAL A 1050 11.00 18.86 -10.52
CA VAL A 1050 10.72 18.09 -11.73
C VAL A 1050 11.15 18.90 -12.95
N LEU A 1051 12.10 18.39 -13.73
CA LEU A 1051 12.48 18.96 -15.03
C LEU A 1051 11.70 18.28 -16.15
N SER A 1052 10.74 19.02 -16.74
CA SER A 1052 9.78 18.52 -17.71
C SER A 1052 10.24 18.70 -19.15
N ARG A 1053 10.05 17.65 -19.97
CA ARG A 1053 10.30 17.70 -21.41
C ARG A 1053 9.40 18.74 -22.09
N GLY A 1054 8.13 18.83 -21.70
CA GLY A 1054 7.18 19.77 -22.30
C GLY A 1054 7.62 21.22 -22.16
N ILE A 1055 8.22 21.59 -21.01
CA ILE A 1055 8.75 22.95 -20.79
C ILE A 1055 10.03 23.19 -21.61
N SER A 1056 10.90 22.18 -21.71
CA SER A 1056 12.10 22.23 -22.55
C SER A 1056 11.77 22.37 -24.05
N GLU A 1057 10.71 21.71 -24.54
CA GLU A 1057 10.22 21.82 -25.92
C GLU A 1057 9.63 23.20 -26.24
N LEU A 1058 9.10 23.90 -25.23
CA LEU A 1058 8.70 25.31 -25.33
C LEU A 1058 9.91 26.26 -25.32
N GLY A 1059 11.13 25.75 -25.14
CA GLY A 1059 12.36 26.53 -25.08
C GLY A 1059 12.55 27.30 -23.77
N ILE A 1060 11.85 26.93 -22.69
CA ILE A 1060 11.91 27.62 -21.39
C ILE A 1060 12.93 26.92 -20.49
N TYR A 1061 13.92 27.68 -19.99
CA TYR A 1061 15.00 27.16 -19.14
C TYR A 1061 15.19 28.01 -17.87
N PRO A 1062 15.40 27.41 -16.68
CA PRO A 1062 15.42 25.97 -16.43
C PRO A 1062 14.05 25.32 -16.67
N ALA A 1063 14.04 24.07 -17.13
CA ALA A 1063 12.82 23.36 -17.53
C ALA A 1063 12.01 22.83 -16.33
N VAL A 1064 11.96 23.56 -15.22
CA VAL A 1064 11.30 23.17 -13.98
C VAL A 1064 9.79 23.28 -14.14
N ASP A 1065 9.07 22.21 -13.83
CA ASP A 1065 7.61 22.20 -13.83
C ASP A 1065 7.06 22.85 -12.57
N PRO A 1066 6.34 23.98 -12.68
CA PRO A 1066 5.82 24.72 -11.53
C PRO A 1066 4.66 24.04 -10.81
N LEU A 1067 3.98 23.08 -11.43
CA LEU A 1067 2.83 22.36 -10.86
C LEU A 1067 3.24 20.99 -10.30
N ASP A 1068 4.20 20.32 -10.93
CA ASP A 1068 4.67 19.01 -10.50
C ASP A 1068 5.82 19.08 -9.47
N SER A 1069 6.49 20.23 -9.33
CA SER A 1069 7.51 20.47 -8.29
C SER A 1069 6.86 20.89 -6.97
N LYS A 1070 7.30 20.32 -5.84
CA LYS A 1070 6.68 20.50 -4.52
C LYS A 1070 7.73 20.61 -3.41
N SER A 1071 7.41 21.33 -2.33
CA SER A 1071 8.27 21.42 -1.15
C SER A 1071 7.45 21.51 0.13
N ARG A 1072 7.93 20.82 1.20
CA ARG A 1072 7.39 20.97 2.56
C ARG A 1072 7.64 22.36 3.16
N MET A 1073 8.59 23.12 2.61
CA MET A 1073 8.91 24.46 3.08
C MET A 1073 7.91 25.52 2.60
N LEU A 1074 7.06 25.23 1.61
CA LEU A 1074 6.02 26.13 1.13
C LEU A 1074 4.82 26.15 2.10
N ASP A 1075 5.07 26.55 3.34
CA ASP A 1075 4.10 26.71 4.43
C ASP A 1075 4.16 28.18 4.90
N PRO A 1076 3.01 28.87 5.08
CA PRO A 1076 2.99 30.28 5.47
C PRO A 1076 3.69 30.55 6.81
N ARG A 1077 3.84 29.54 7.68
CA ARG A 1077 4.58 29.65 8.95
C ARG A 1077 6.10 29.65 8.78
N ILE A 1078 6.60 29.15 7.63
CA ILE A 1078 8.03 29.04 7.32
C ILE A 1078 8.44 30.17 6.38
N VAL A 1079 7.83 30.25 5.19
CA VAL A 1079 8.18 31.24 4.16
C VAL A 1079 7.50 32.60 4.36
N GLY A 1080 6.54 32.67 5.28
CA GLY A 1080 5.73 33.87 5.50
C GLY A 1080 4.53 33.96 4.57
N GLN A 1081 3.52 34.72 5.00
CA GLN A 1081 2.23 34.82 4.31
C GLN A 1081 2.36 35.39 2.88
N GLU A 1082 3.20 36.41 2.70
CA GLU A 1082 3.34 37.08 1.40
C GLU A 1082 3.95 36.17 0.32
N HIS A 1083 4.98 35.40 0.67
CA HIS A 1083 5.57 34.41 -0.23
C HIS A 1083 4.54 33.35 -0.58
N TYR A 1084 3.90 32.75 0.43
CA TYR A 1084 2.93 31.68 0.26
C TYR A 1084 1.75 32.08 -0.64
N GLU A 1085 1.16 33.26 -0.42
CA GLU A 1085 0.05 33.77 -1.24
C GLU A 1085 0.47 34.01 -2.69
N THR A 1086 1.66 34.59 -2.90
CA THR A 1086 2.20 34.85 -4.25
C THR A 1086 2.42 33.54 -5.00
N ALA A 1087 3.07 32.55 -4.38
CA ALA A 1087 3.31 31.24 -4.96
C ALA A 1087 1.99 30.50 -5.28
N THR A 1088 1.06 30.48 -4.32
CA THR A 1088 -0.27 29.84 -4.49
C THR A 1088 -1.03 30.47 -5.65
N ARG A 1089 -1.00 31.80 -5.78
CA ARG A 1089 -1.71 32.50 -6.85
C ARG A 1089 -1.07 32.25 -8.23
N VAL A 1090 0.27 32.16 -8.29
CA VAL A 1090 0.97 31.74 -9.51
C VAL A 1090 0.54 30.32 -9.92
N GLN A 1091 0.50 29.37 -8.98
CA GLN A 1091 0.06 28.00 -9.24
C GLN A 1091 -1.40 27.95 -9.72
N GLN A 1092 -2.31 28.71 -9.11
CA GLN A 1092 -3.72 28.80 -9.52
C GLN A 1092 -3.86 29.23 -10.98
N ILE A 1093 -3.18 30.31 -11.39
CA ILE A 1093 -3.26 30.80 -12.77
C ILE A 1093 -2.71 29.77 -13.77
N LEU A 1094 -1.61 29.09 -13.42
CA LEU A 1094 -1.03 28.05 -14.27
C LEU A 1094 -1.92 26.81 -14.36
N GLN A 1095 -2.62 26.45 -13.28
CA GLN A 1095 -3.59 25.34 -13.26
C GLN A 1095 -4.86 25.67 -14.07
N GLU A 1096 -5.38 26.89 -13.94
CA GLU A 1096 -6.49 27.42 -14.75
C GLU A 1096 -6.12 27.41 -16.23
N TYR A 1097 -4.91 27.89 -16.57
CA TYR A 1097 -4.39 27.82 -17.94
C TYR A 1097 -4.33 26.40 -18.49
N LYS A 1098 -3.83 25.42 -17.71
CA LYS A 1098 -3.80 24.01 -18.11
C LYS A 1098 -5.20 23.48 -18.43
N SER A 1099 -6.21 23.88 -17.67
CA SER A 1099 -7.62 23.51 -17.90
C SER A 1099 -8.21 24.16 -19.16
N LEU A 1100 -7.74 25.37 -19.51
CA LEU A 1100 -8.15 26.10 -20.70
C LEU A 1100 -7.41 25.64 -21.98
N GLN A 1101 -6.24 25.00 -21.87
CA GLN A 1101 -5.45 24.53 -23.02
C GLN A 1101 -6.21 23.53 -23.88
N ASP A 1102 -6.96 22.60 -23.29
CA ASP A 1102 -7.77 21.63 -24.04
C ASP A 1102 -8.90 22.32 -24.83
N ILE A 1103 -9.51 23.35 -24.23
CA ILE A 1103 -10.54 24.17 -24.88
C ILE A 1103 -9.94 24.94 -26.06
N ILE A 1104 -8.78 25.58 -25.85
CA ILE A 1104 -8.06 26.33 -26.90
C ILE A 1104 -7.67 25.41 -28.06
N ALA A 1105 -7.24 24.18 -27.77
CA ALA A 1105 -6.84 23.21 -28.78
C ALA A 1105 -8.01 22.72 -29.65
N ILE A 1106 -9.23 22.67 -29.09
CA ILE A 1106 -10.43 22.17 -29.78
C ILE A 1106 -11.20 23.29 -30.48
N LEU A 1107 -11.47 24.38 -29.76
CA LEU A 1107 -12.39 25.45 -30.18
C LEU A 1107 -11.67 26.71 -30.66
N GLY A 1108 -10.37 26.85 -30.35
CA GLY A 1108 -9.59 28.05 -30.64
C GLY A 1108 -9.70 29.12 -29.54
N MET A 1109 -8.77 30.08 -29.55
CA MET A 1109 -8.66 31.13 -28.52
C MET A 1109 -9.84 32.12 -28.54
N ASP A 1110 -10.50 32.28 -29.69
CA ASP A 1110 -11.56 33.27 -29.89
C ASP A 1110 -12.85 32.94 -29.12
N GLU A 1111 -13.06 31.65 -28.82
CA GLU A 1111 -14.24 31.12 -28.12
C GLU A 1111 -14.15 31.24 -26.58
N LEU A 1112 -13.02 31.71 -26.06
CA LEU A 1112 -12.84 31.97 -24.63
C LEU A 1112 -13.52 33.28 -24.19
N SER A 1113 -13.98 33.34 -22.94
CA SER A 1113 -14.43 34.61 -22.36
C SER A 1113 -13.24 35.59 -22.25
N GLU A 1114 -13.51 36.89 -22.22
CA GLU A 1114 -12.44 37.90 -22.08
C GLU A 1114 -11.63 37.73 -20.78
N ALA A 1115 -12.26 37.22 -19.72
CA ALA A 1115 -11.57 36.88 -18.47
C ALA A 1115 -10.64 35.66 -18.63
N ASP A 1116 -11.07 34.65 -19.38
CA ASP A 1116 -10.27 33.45 -19.67
C ASP A 1116 -9.11 33.78 -20.61
N LYS A 1117 -9.32 34.65 -21.61
CA LYS A 1117 -8.25 35.16 -22.49
C LYS A 1117 -7.18 35.88 -21.68
N LEU A 1118 -7.58 36.78 -20.78
CA LEU A 1118 -6.65 37.47 -19.89
C LEU A 1118 -5.88 36.51 -18.99
N THR A 1119 -6.55 35.46 -18.48
CA THR A 1119 -5.93 34.41 -17.67
C THR A 1119 -4.87 33.64 -18.48
N VAL A 1120 -5.17 33.28 -19.72
CA VAL A 1120 -4.24 32.61 -20.65
C VAL A 1120 -3.02 33.49 -20.95
N GLU A 1121 -3.23 34.77 -21.26
CA GLU A 1121 -2.14 35.71 -21.54
C GLU A 1121 -1.21 35.89 -20.34
N ARG A 1122 -1.78 36.09 -19.15
CA ARG A 1122 -1.00 36.19 -17.90
C ARG A 1122 -0.27 34.89 -17.59
N ALA A 1123 -0.90 33.73 -17.76
CA ALA A 1123 -0.26 32.43 -17.56
C ALA A 1123 0.93 32.22 -18.50
N ARG A 1124 0.81 32.58 -19.79
CA ARG A 1124 1.91 32.51 -20.76
C ARG A 1124 3.08 33.43 -20.41
N LYS A 1125 2.80 34.62 -19.86
CA LYS A 1125 3.82 35.54 -19.34
C LYS A 1125 4.50 34.99 -18.10
N ILE A 1126 3.74 34.47 -17.14
CA ILE A 1126 4.24 33.81 -15.92
C ILE A 1126 5.14 32.62 -16.29
N GLN A 1127 4.68 31.74 -17.19
CA GLN A 1127 5.44 30.56 -17.63
C GLN A 1127 6.80 30.95 -18.23
N ARG A 1128 6.84 32.01 -19.05
CA ARG A 1128 8.11 32.56 -19.57
C ARG A 1128 8.92 33.25 -18.50
N PHE A 1129 8.30 33.97 -17.57
CA PHE A 1129 8.99 34.67 -16.49
C PHE A 1129 9.65 33.73 -15.47
N LEU A 1130 9.19 32.48 -15.38
CA LEU A 1130 9.87 31.43 -14.61
C LEU A 1130 11.22 31.02 -15.22
N SER A 1131 11.49 31.35 -16.50
CA SER A 1131 12.84 31.21 -17.06
C SER A 1131 13.83 32.18 -16.42
N GLN A 1132 15.10 31.79 -16.41
CA GLN A 1132 16.17 32.59 -15.82
C GLN A 1132 17.48 32.36 -16.59
N PRO A 1133 18.23 33.43 -16.90
CA PRO A 1133 19.54 33.29 -17.51
C PRO A 1133 20.53 32.76 -16.47
N PHE A 1134 21.04 31.54 -16.69
CA PHE A 1134 22.05 30.92 -15.84
C PHE A 1134 23.46 31.35 -16.23
N THR A 1135 24.32 31.54 -15.24
CA THR A 1135 25.73 31.91 -15.45
C THR A 1135 26.46 30.82 -16.22
N VAL A 1136 26.30 29.57 -15.81
CA VAL A 1136 26.96 28.42 -16.45
C VAL A 1136 26.46 28.18 -17.88
N ALA A 1137 25.27 28.69 -18.21
CA ALA A 1137 24.69 28.56 -19.55
C ALA A 1137 25.06 29.71 -20.50
N GLN A 1138 25.77 30.75 -20.03
CA GLN A 1138 26.08 31.95 -20.83
C GLN A 1138 26.88 31.62 -22.10
N VAL A 1139 27.76 30.62 -22.04
CA VAL A 1139 28.55 30.16 -23.20
C VAL A 1139 27.64 29.60 -24.30
N PHE A 1140 26.50 29.00 -23.93
CA PHE A 1140 25.54 28.41 -24.88
C PHE A 1140 24.46 29.42 -25.33
N THR A 1141 23.99 30.28 -24.42
CA THR A 1141 22.87 31.19 -24.67
C THR A 1141 23.31 32.57 -25.19
N GLY A 1142 24.55 32.98 -24.92
CA GLY A 1142 25.04 34.33 -25.15
C GLY A 1142 24.41 35.40 -24.24
N ILE A 1143 23.59 34.99 -23.26
CA ILE A 1143 22.90 35.88 -22.31
C ILE A 1143 23.65 35.84 -20.99
N GLU A 1144 23.97 37.02 -20.46
CA GLU A 1144 24.64 37.16 -19.16
C GLU A 1144 23.77 36.57 -18.03
N GLY A 1145 24.38 35.71 -17.22
CA GLY A 1145 23.70 35.04 -16.10
C GLY A 1145 23.24 36.03 -15.02
N LYS A 1146 22.10 35.75 -14.38
CA LYS A 1146 21.58 36.56 -13.27
C LYS A 1146 21.23 35.70 -12.07
N LEU A 1147 21.77 36.08 -10.92
CA LEU A 1147 21.33 35.61 -9.61
C LEU A 1147 20.23 36.56 -9.10
N VAL A 1148 19.07 36.02 -8.74
CA VAL A 1148 17.88 36.82 -8.38
C VAL A 1148 17.58 36.66 -6.89
N ASP A 1149 17.45 37.77 -6.17
CA ASP A 1149 17.07 37.72 -4.76
C ASP A 1149 15.62 37.28 -4.56
N LEU A 1150 15.34 36.55 -3.48
CA LEU A 1150 14.00 36.04 -3.16
C LEU A 1150 12.97 37.18 -3.04
N LYS A 1151 13.34 38.31 -2.42
CA LYS A 1151 12.46 39.47 -2.27
C LYS A 1151 12.04 40.05 -3.62
N ASP A 1152 12.99 40.15 -4.54
CA ASP A 1152 12.74 40.66 -5.89
C ASP A 1152 11.91 39.68 -6.71
N THR A 1153 12.10 38.38 -6.49
CA THR A 1153 11.27 37.32 -7.08
C THR A 1153 9.80 37.50 -6.65
N ILE A 1154 9.53 37.56 -5.35
CA ILE A 1154 8.17 37.72 -4.81
C ILE A 1154 7.54 39.03 -5.32
N ALA A 1155 8.26 40.15 -5.24
CA ALA A 1155 7.78 41.44 -5.72
C ALA A 1155 7.46 41.43 -7.22
N SER A 1156 8.32 40.80 -8.03
CA SER A 1156 8.15 40.69 -9.49
C SER A 1156 6.90 39.88 -9.86
N PHE A 1157 6.69 38.71 -9.24
CA PHE A 1157 5.50 37.92 -9.51
C PHE A 1157 4.23 38.62 -9.01
N LYS A 1158 4.28 39.34 -7.88
CA LYS A 1158 3.15 40.13 -7.38
C LYS A 1158 2.75 41.25 -8.36
N ALA A 1159 3.70 41.94 -8.97
CA ALA A 1159 3.44 42.95 -9.99
C ALA A 1159 2.77 42.35 -11.24
N ILE A 1160 3.24 41.18 -11.68
CA ILE A 1160 2.64 40.44 -12.82
C ILE A 1160 1.20 40.02 -12.47
N LEU A 1161 0.98 39.48 -11.27
CA LEU A 1161 -0.35 39.07 -10.79
C LEU A 1161 -1.33 40.25 -10.67
N ALA A 1162 -0.82 41.45 -10.36
CA ALA A 1162 -1.60 42.68 -10.30
C ALA A 1162 -1.94 43.27 -11.68
N GLY A 1163 -1.43 42.69 -12.78
CA GLY A 1163 -1.69 43.14 -14.15
C GLY A 1163 -0.75 44.25 -14.64
N GLU A 1164 0.32 44.56 -13.90
CA GLU A 1164 1.25 45.64 -14.28
C GLU A 1164 2.08 45.35 -15.53
N GLY A 1165 2.01 44.13 -16.08
CA GLY A 1165 2.70 43.71 -17.30
C GLY A 1165 1.73 43.25 -18.40
N ASP A 1166 0.44 43.55 -18.28
CA ASP A 1166 -0.58 43.15 -19.26
C ASP A 1166 -0.36 43.82 -20.63
N ASP A 1167 0.18 45.04 -20.64
CA ASP A 1167 0.52 45.85 -21.82
C ASP A 1167 1.80 45.38 -22.56
N LEU A 1168 2.60 44.52 -21.93
CA LEU A 1168 3.88 44.06 -22.48
C LEU A 1168 3.74 42.77 -23.31
N PRO A 1169 4.53 42.59 -24.39
CA PRO A 1169 4.51 41.37 -25.19
C PRO A 1169 5.06 40.16 -24.42
N GLU A 1170 4.54 38.95 -24.68
CA GLU A 1170 4.94 37.71 -23.98
C GLU A 1170 6.47 37.47 -24.00
N GLY A 1171 7.14 37.81 -25.12
CA GLY A 1171 8.59 37.65 -25.30
C GLY A 1171 9.44 38.51 -24.37
N ALA A 1172 8.87 39.55 -23.77
CA ALA A 1172 9.55 40.41 -22.79
C ALA A 1172 9.90 39.67 -21.50
N PHE A 1173 9.11 38.64 -21.15
CA PHE A 1173 9.24 37.87 -19.91
C PHE A 1173 10.23 36.71 -20.02
N TYR A 1174 10.76 36.42 -21.21
CA TYR A 1174 11.69 35.32 -21.43
C TYR A 1174 13.15 35.71 -21.09
N MET A 1175 13.84 34.87 -20.31
CA MET A 1175 15.26 34.97 -19.93
C MET A 1175 15.63 36.33 -19.32
N VAL A 1176 14.84 36.77 -18.33
CA VAL A 1176 15.07 38.01 -17.56
C VAL A 1176 15.11 37.70 -16.07
N GLY A 1177 15.79 38.55 -15.29
CA GLY A 1177 15.89 38.40 -13.83
C GLY A 1177 14.62 38.88 -13.12
N ASP A 1178 14.47 40.19 -13.00
CA ASP A 1178 13.36 40.87 -12.31
C ASP A 1178 12.31 41.42 -13.29
N PHE A 1179 11.19 41.92 -12.74
CA PHE A 1179 10.12 42.54 -13.53
C PHE A 1179 10.58 43.84 -14.24
N ALA A 1180 11.50 44.60 -13.65
CA ALA A 1180 12.06 45.79 -14.29
C ALA A 1180 12.81 45.45 -15.59
N SER A 1181 13.59 44.36 -15.59
CA SER A 1181 14.24 43.83 -16.80
C SER A 1181 13.21 43.39 -17.84
N ALA A 1182 12.10 42.76 -17.42
CA ALA A 1182 11.01 42.39 -18.32
C ALA A 1182 10.39 43.63 -18.99
N ARG A 1183 10.10 44.68 -18.20
CA ARG A 1183 9.54 45.94 -18.71
C ARG A 1183 10.46 46.65 -19.70
N ALA A 1184 11.73 46.83 -19.36
CA ALA A 1184 12.71 47.46 -20.25
C ALA A 1184 12.87 46.68 -21.57
N LYS A 1185 12.83 45.34 -21.51
CA LYS A 1185 12.85 44.48 -22.70
C LYS A 1185 11.58 44.62 -23.53
N GLY A 1186 10.41 44.70 -22.89
CA GLY A 1186 9.12 44.88 -23.54
C GLY A 1186 9.01 46.22 -24.27
N GLU A 1187 9.41 47.32 -23.62
CA GLU A 1187 9.45 48.66 -24.23
C GLU A 1187 10.36 48.69 -25.47
N LYS A 1188 11.50 48.00 -25.43
CA LYS A 1188 12.39 47.87 -26.59
C LYS A 1188 11.75 47.08 -27.74
N ILE A 1189 11.09 45.95 -27.44
CA ILE A 1189 10.40 45.13 -28.45
C ILE A 1189 9.27 45.94 -29.11
N LEU A 1190 8.50 46.69 -28.32
CA LEU A 1190 7.43 47.55 -28.83
C LEU A 1190 7.97 48.68 -29.72
N ALA A 1191 9.06 49.34 -29.31
CA ALA A 1191 9.71 50.39 -30.11
C ALA A 1191 10.30 49.85 -31.44
N GLU A 1192 10.82 48.61 -31.45
CA GLU A 1192 11.31 47.95 -32.67
C GLU A 1192 10.16 47.55 -33.62
N LEU A 1193 9.00 47.15 -33.09
CA LEU A 1193 7.80 46.86 -33.88
C LEU A 1193 7.17 48.14 -34.45
N GLU A 1194 7.14 49.23 -33.69
CA GLU A 1194 6.70 50.55 -34.16
C GLU A 1194 7.65 51.17 -35.20
N GLY A 1195 8.93 50.80 -35.19
CA GLY A 1195 9.92 51.23 -36.21
C GLY A 1195 9.88 50.42 -37.51
N GLN A 1196 9.15 49.30 -37.56
CA GLN A 1196 9.00 48.42 -38.74
C GLN A 1196 7.60 48.50 -39.40
N ALA A 1197 6.62 49.11 -38.71
CA ALA A 1197 5.30 49.47 -39.25
C ALA A 1197 5.33 50.86 -39.89
#